data_AF-A0A369BLC2-F1
#
_entry.id   AF-A0A369BLC2-F1
#
_cell.length_a   1.000
_cell.length_b   1.000
_cell.length_c   1.000
_cell.angle_alpha   90.00
_cell.angle_beta   90.00
_cell.angle_gamma   90.00
#
_symmetry.space_group_name_H-M   'P 1'
#
loop_
_entity.id
_entity.type
_entity.pdbx_description
1 polymer ?
#
loop_
_entity_poly.entity_id
_entity_poly.type
_entity_poly.pdbx_seq_one_letter_code
_entity_poly.pdbx_strand_id
1 'polypeptide(L)'
;QYTVNFNSTGGSPVAPISADFGSKIAAPAEPTLEGSTFDGWYKDPGLTEAWNFATDTVPLDGITLYAKWKINVYQVTFEDWDGTELKTEPVNHGEDATAPAAPSRPGYAFTGWDKEFTNVTGALTVTAQYEANQYTVNFNSTGGSPVAPISADFGSKIAAPAEPTLEGSTFDGWYKDPGLTEAWNFATDTVPLDGITLYAKWKIKLPSGPSNLRVTAADRQVTLSWDSVSGATYYDVYMSTTPGLSGKTSIATVTEATYHVPDLSNGTTYYFVVKAANVGGLSAESNEASATPQFPAPGAPVLQQAIEGNTKVQLTWSPVPGSEGYRIYQSTTPGIYGSETATVTESVYSYEASGLANGTVYYFVVKAINEGGLSAESNELSAKPATVPSAPTHVAAVAGNGQATITFTPPADNGGSSITRYEVTSSPGNIVATGAGGPIVITGLTNGTSYFFTVKAINEQGGSESSAASNTVTPSASSGNDNPGSYSPPTETTPSNSEATPANKNVNILVNGKVENIGTQSIDVVNGQQVTTIKVDEAELQKRLETTGDQAIITIPFTEMHDIVIAELNGRMLKNMEDKQAIVEVRTNQAAYRLPAQRIDIESLAEQFGANRELQDIMLRIEIEIPSNETIQAAEKAASAQGLQMVVPPWNFSVKAVYGGRTLEVTKFDAFVERSIAIPDSADPNKITTGVVVDADGAIRHVPTKVVNQEGTYFAKINSLTNSMYSVVWHPLEFADVENHWAKDAVNDMGSRMVINGTGNGMFQPDRDITRAEFASIVVRGLGLKQENDSESKAFSDVLASDWFSGAITTASAYQLINGFSDGSFRPNDKITREQAMEIISNAMRITGLETKGSTLDSDSALRPFADKEEISHWAKNGVAVSVQAGIVSGRSVNELAPNSFITRAEVSMIIQRLLQKSNLIN
;
A
#
# COMPACT_ATOMS: atom_id res chain seq x y z
N GLN A 1 60.43 114.67 -71.75
CA GLN A 1 59.64 113.59 -71.12
C GLN A 1 60.57 112.48 -70.66
N TYR A 2 60.39 112.03 -69.42
CA TYR A 2 61.10 110.92 -68.79
C TYR A 2 60.08 109.83 -68.42
N THR A 3 60.52 108.58 -68.45
CA THR A 3 59.64 107.43 -68.18
C THR A 3 59.64 107.10 -66.69
N VAL A 4 58.43 106.96 -66.12
CA VAL A 4 58.21 106.35 -64.80
C VAL A 4 57.78 104.92 -65.01
N ASN A 5 58.65 103.98 -64.66
CA ASN A 5 58.35 102.56 -64.73
C ASN A 5 57.75 102.07 -63.41
N PHE A 6 56.88 101.07 -63.48
CA PHE A 6 56.26 100.45 -62.31
C PHE A 6 56.66 98.98 -62.26
N ASN A 7 57.42 98.61 -61.23
CA ASN A 7 57.72 97.22 -60.93
C ASN A 7 56.75 96.74 -59.85
N SER A 8 55.75 95.96 -60.24
CA SER A 8 54.72 95.43 -59.36
C SER A 8 55.21 94.36 -58.39
N THR A 9 56.50 94.00 -58.43
CA THR A 9 57.14 93.06 -57.49
C THR A 9 56.37 91.75 -57.28
N GLY A 10 55.81 91.21 -58.37
CA GLY A 10 55.02 89.97 -58.39
C GLY A 10 53.51 90.17 -58.56
N GLY A 11 52.99 91.38 -58.37
CA GLY A 11 51.58 91.71 -58.65
C GLY A 11 51.29 91.96 -60.13
N SER A 12 50.03 92.30 -60.45
CA SER A 12 49.58 92.55 -61.82
C SER A 12 50.38 93.68 -62.51
N PRO A 13 50.60 93.59 -63.83
CA PRO A 13 51.46 94.54 -64.55
C PRO A 13 50.84 95.94 -64.60
N VAL A 14 51.67 96.96 -64.39
CA VAL A 14 51.27 98.37 -64.45
C VAL A 14 52.06 99.06 -65.56
N ALA A 15 51.34 99.70 -66.49
CA ALA A 15 51.95 100.34 -67.65
C ALA A 15 52.81 101.56 -67.25
N PRO A 16 53.97 101.77 -67.90
CA PRO A 16 54.81 102.92 -67.63
C PRO A 16 54.14 104.23 -68.06
N ILE A 17 54.43 105.32 -67.35
CA ILE A 17 53.90 106.66 -67.62
C ILE A 17 55.03 107.55 -68.14
N SER A 18 54.78 108.31 -69.22
CA SER A 18 55.72 109.29 -69.75
C SER A 18 55.31 110.69 -69.30
N ALA A 19 56.18 111.41 -68.59
CA ALA A 19 55.87 112.72 -68.00
C ALA A 19 57.05 113.70 -68.09
N ASP A 20 56.79 115.00 -68.00
CA ASP A 20 57.84 116.02 -68.06
C ASP A 20 58.65 116.09 -66.76
N PHE A 21 59.93 116.46 -66.87
CA PHE A 21 60.80 116.63 -65.70
C PHE A 21 60.23 117.66 -64.72
N GLY A 22 60.25 117.34 -63.42
CA GLY A 22 59.73 118.20 -62.37
C GLY A 22 58.19 118.24 -62.28
N SER A 23 57.47 117.51 -63.13
CA SER A 23 56.01 117.36 -63.04
C SER A 23 55.62 116.25 -62.05
N LYS A 24 54.38 116.30 -61.57
CA LYS A 24 53.75 115.21 -60.79
C LYS A 24 53.03 114.27 -61.75
N ILE A 25 52.94 113.00 -61.39
CA ILE A 25 52.14 112.01 -62.11
C ILE A 25 50.89 111.64 -61.31
N ALA A 26 49.81 111.27 -62.00
CA ALA A 26 48.66 110.66 -61.34
C ALA A 26 49.01 109.25 -60.88
N ALA A 27 48.42 108.81 -59.77
CA ALA A 27 48.55 107.43 -59.32
C ALA A 27 47.99 106.49 -60.39
N PRO A 28 48.72 105.42 -60.78
CA PRO A 28 48.15 104.39 -61.63
C PRO A 28 47.08 103.60 -60.87
N ALA A 29 46.31 102.77 -61.58
CA ALA A 29 45.49 101.76 -60.93
C ALA A 29 46.38 100.88 -60.04
N GLU A 30 45.93 100.60 -58.82
CA GLU A 30 46.66 99.76 -57.89
C GLU A 30 46.84 98.36 -58.50
N PRO A 31 48.06 97.80 -58.49
CA PRO A 31 48.25 96.43 -58.90
C PRO A 31 47.55 95.51 -57.88
N THR A 32 47.27 94.29 -58.29
CA THR A 32 46.71 93.23 -57.43
C THR A 32 47.72 92.09 -57.28
N LEU A 33 47.84 91.56 -56.08
CA LEU A 33 48.62 90.36 -55.77
C LEU A 33 47.75 89.45 -54.90
N GLU A 34 47.52 88.21 -55.35
CA GLU A 34 46.73 87.25 -54.59
C GLU A 34 47.34 87.02 -53.19
N GLY A 35 46.51 87.07 -52.15
CA GLY A 35 46.94 86.92 -50.76
C GLY A 35 47.65 88.11 -50.14
N SER A 36 47.79 89.25 -50.83
CA SER A 36 48.39 90.46 -50.29
C SER A 36 47.59 91.72 -50.64
N THR A 37 47.66 92.73 -49.77
CA THR A 37 47.11 94.06 -50.02
C THR A 37 48.24 94.99 -50.49
N PHE A 38 47.95 95.80 -51.50
CA PHE A 38 48.89 96.81 -52.01
C PHE A 38 49.10 97.92 -50.97
N ASP A 39 50.35 98.16 -50.56
CA ASP A 39 50.75 99.10 -49.50
C ASP A 39 51.42 100.37 -50.05
N GLY A 40 51.42 100.53 -51.38
CA GLY A 40 51.91 101.73 -52.06
C GLY A 40 53.15 101.52 -52.94
N TRP A 41 53.53 102.60 -53.61
CA TRP A 41 54.69 102.66 -54.51
C TRP A 41 55.89 103.28 -53.79
N TYR A 42 57.10 102.73 -54.00
CA TYR A 42 58.33 103.15 -53.35
C TYR A 42 59.42 103.46 -54.38
N LYS A 43 60.32 104.39 -54.04
CA LYS A 43 61.36 104.94 -54.94
C LYS A 43 62.53 103.98 -55.15
N ASP A 44 62.73 103.06 -54.24
CA ASP A 44 63.87 102.15 -54.19
C ASP A 44 63.44 100.68 -54.11
N PRO A 45 64.27 99.73 -54.63
CA PRO A 45 63.98 98.31 -54.53
C PRO A 45 63.93 97.76 -53.09
N GLY A 46 64.54 98.46 -52.12
CA GLY A 46 64.51 98.12 -50.70
C GLY A 46 63.22 98.50 -49.98
N LEU A 47 62.30 99.19 -50.67
CA LEU A 47 61.00 99.65 -50.15
C LEU A 47 61.12 100.53 -48.90
N THR A 48 62.13 101.41 -48.89
CA THR A 48 62.45 102.28 -47.74
C THR A 48 61.93 103.70 -47.90
N GLU A 49 61.82 104.21 -49.13
CA GLU A 49 61.30 105.55 -49.42
C GLU A 49 59.99 105.48 -50.22
N ALA A 50 58.88 105.86 -49.61
CA ALA A 50 57.59 105.89 -50.29
C ALA A 50 57.53 107.01 -51.35
N TRP A 51 56.91 106.71 -52.49
CA TRP A 51 56.53 107.69 -53.49
C TRP A 51 55.16 108.27 -53.18
N ASN A 52 55.13 109.59 -52.99
CA ASN A 52 53.92 110.34 -52.73
C ASN A 52 53.51 111.10 -54.01
N PHE A 53 52.48 110.60 -54.69
CA PHE A 53 51.95 111.20 -55.93
C PHE A 53 51.50 112.67 -55.79
N ALA A 54 51.20 113.12 -54.56
CA ALA A 54 50.80 114.50 -54.32
C ALA A 54 52.00 115.46 -54.18
N THR A 55 53.20 114.98 -53.88
CA THR A 55 54.37 115.85 -53.58
C THR A 55 55.60 115.56 -54.41
N ASP A 56 55.85 114.29 -54.74
CA ASP A 56 57.03 113.89 -55.50
C ASP A 56 56.91 114.24 -56.97
N THR A 57 58.04 114.57 -57.58
CA THR A 57 58.13 114.98 -58.98
C THR A 57 59.11 114.10 -59.75
N VAL A 58 58.88 113.95 -61.05
CA VAL A 58 59.69 113.06 -61.91
C VAL A 58 61.13 113.58 -61.99
N PRO A 59 62.14 112.79 -61.57
CA PRO A 59 63.53 113.22 -61.55
C PRO A 59 64.15 113.23 -62.95
N LEU A 60 65.30 113.90 -63.06
CA LEU A 60 66.15 113.85 -64.26
C LEU A 60 66.63 112.39 -64.38
N ASP A 61 66.49 111.80 -65.56
CA ASP A 61 66.73 110.37 -65.87
C ASP A 61 65.55 109.40 -65.63
N GLY A 62 64.42 109.88 -65.11
CA GLY A 62 63.25 109.04 -64.82
C GLY A 62 63.40 108.21 -63.53
N ILE A 63 62.38 107.41 -63.20
CA ILE A 63 62.38 106.61 -61.96
C ILE A 63 61.64 105.29 -62.17
N THR A 64 62.03 104.24 -61.45
CA THR A 64 61.24 103.02 -61.32
C THR A 64 60.64 102.97 -59.93
N LEU A 65 59.32 102.88 -59.84
CA LEU A 65 58.60 102.72 -58.59
C LEU A 65 58.33 101.23 -58.32
N TYR A 66 58.55 100.79 -57.09
CA TYR A 66 58.42 99.40 -56.66
C TYR A 66 57.20 99.25 -55.75
N ALA A 67 56.35 98.28 -56.02
CA ALA A 67 55.19 97.99 -55.19
C ALA A 67 55.63 97.36 -53.87
N LYS A 68 55.04 97.82 -52.76
CA LYS A 68 55.12 97.15 -51.47
C LYS A 68 53.81 96.41 -51.20
N TRP A 69 53.92 95.21 -50.66
CA TRP A 69 52.79 94.35 -50.35
C TRP A 69 52.75 94.03 -48.86
N LYS A 70 51.55 94.07 -48.30
CA LYS A 70 51.28 93.57 -46.96
C LYS A 70 50.49 92.27 -47.10
N ILE A 71 51.06 91.16 -46.65
CA ILE A 71 50.36 89.86 -46.69
C ILE A 71 49.04 89.95 -45.91
N ASN A 72 47.97 89.38 -46.46
CA ASN A 72 46.68 89.35 -45.80
C ASN A 72 46.75 88.41 -44.60
N VAL A 73 46.08 88.79 -43.51
CA VAL A 73 46.02 88.00 -42.26
C VAL A 73 44.56 87.66 -41.98
N TYR A 74 44.26 86.38 -41.79
CA TYR A 74 42.92 85.87 -41.48
C TYR A 74 42.86 85.34 -40.06
N GLN A 75 41.71 85.48 -39.41
CA GLN A 75 41.47 84.88 -38.09
C GLN A 75 40.97 83.45 -38.27
N VAL A 76 41.65 82.51 -37.60
CA VAL A 76 41.19 81.13 -37.45
C VAL A 76 40.76 80.92 -36.00
N THR A 77 39.48 80.61 -35.80
CA THR A 77 38.87 80.44 -34.48
C THR A 77 38.51 78.97 -34.29
N PHE A 78 39.08 78.33 -33.26
CA PHE A 78 38.74 76.99 -32.83
C PHE A 78 37.67 77.07 -31.73
N GLU A 79 36.56 76.36 -31.92
CA GLU A 79 35.43 76.28 -30.99
C GLU A 79 35.20 74.85 -30.53
N ASP A 80 34.66 74.70 -29.33
CA ASP A 80 34.16 73.41 -28.83
C ASP A 80 32.76 73.11 -29.40
N TRP A 81 32.24 71.90 -29.14
CA TRP A 81 30.94 71.43 -29.68
C TRP A 81 29.74 72.32 -29.31
N ASP A 82 29.83 73.11 -28.23
CA ASP A 82 28.80 74.02 -27.76
C ASP A 82 28.99 75.47 -28.23
N GLY A 83 30.00 75.73 -29.07
CA GLY A 83 30.36 77.06 -29.57
C GLY A 83 31.28 77.84 -28.63
N THR A 84 31.78 77.25 -27.55
CA THR A 84 32.78 77.89 -26.69
C THR A 84 34.09 78.08 -27.45
N GLU A 85 34.60 79.30 -27.53
CA GLU A 85 35.89 79.57 -28.15
C GLU A 85 37.04 78.97 -27.33
N LEU A 86 37.85 78.12 -27.97
CA LEU A 86 39.02 77.46 -27.38
C LEU A 86 40.32 78.22 -27.67
N LYS A 87 40.47 78.73 -28.90
CA LYS A 87 41.64 79.49 -29.36
C LYS A 87 41.32 80.27 -30.62
N THR A 88 41.76 81.52 -30.70
CA THR A 88 41.81 82.28 -31.97
C THR A 88 43.26 82.64 -32.30
N GLU A 89 43.64 82.43 -33.56
CA GLU A 89 44.99 82.71 -34.07
C GLU A 89 44.93 83.49 -35.40
N PRO A 90 45.68 84.61 -35.53
CA PRO A 90 45.89 85.26 -36.81
C PRO A 90 46.91 84.48 -37.66
N VAL A 91 46.53 84.13 -38.88
CA VAL A 91 47.36 83.34 -39.83
C VAL A 91 47.55 84.13 -41.12
N ASN A 92 48.77 84.18 -41.66
CA ASN A 92 49.02 84.82 -42.96
C ASN A 92 48.39 84.00 -44.09
N HIS A 93 47.98 84.67 -45.18
CA HIS A 93 47.37 84.01 -46.33
C HIS A 93 48.26 82.87 -46.88
N GLY A 94 47.70 81.66 -46.92
CA GLY A 94 48.35 80.45 -47.43
C GLY A 94 49.18 79.68 -46.40
N GLU A 95 49.27 80.13 -45.14
CA GLU A 95 49.89 79.39 -44.03
C GLU A 95 48.85 78.50 -43.31
N ASP A 96 49.34 77.59 -42.46
CA ASP A 96 48.53 76.67 -41.66
C ASP A 96 48.24 77.24 -40.27
N ALA A 97 47.05 76.98 -39.72
CA ALA A 97 46.75 77.30 -38.32
C ALA A 97 47.26 76.20 -37.36
N THR A 98 47.54 76.54 -36.10
CA THR A 98 47.93 75.55 -35.09
C THR A 98 46.74 75.22 -34.18
N ALA A 99 46.31 73.96 -34.14
CA ALA A 99 45.22 73.54 -33.25
C ALA A 99 45.58 73.71 -31.76
N PRO A 100 44.59 74.02 -30.88
CA PRO A 100 44.77 73.96 -29.43
C PRO A 100 44.89 72.51 -28.93
N ALA A 101 45.14 72.34 -27.62
CA ALA A 101 45.06 71.02 -27.00
C ALA A 101 43.65 70.43 -27.18
N ALA A 102 43.58 69.11 -27.36
CA ALA A 102 42.30 68.41 -27.53
C ALA A 102 41.37 68.71 -26.33
N PRO A 103 40.16 69.25 -26.57
CA PRO A 103 39.20 69.53 -25.51
C PRO A 103 38.65 68.22 -24.90
N SER A 104 38.23 68.29 -23.64
CA SER A 104 37.69 67.15 -22.90
C SER A 104 36.18 67.29 -22.70
N ARG A 105 35.43 66.25 -23.08
CA ARG A 105 33.98 66.18 -22.88
C ARG A 105 33.60 64.89 -22.14
N PRO A 106 33.06 64.95 -20.91
CA PRO A 106 32.68 63.74 -20.16
C PRO A 106 31.74 62.82 -20.94
N GLY A 107 32.10 61.54 -21.04
CA GLY A 107 31.33 60.53 -21.77
C GLY A 107 31.56 60.49 -23.29
N TYR A 108 32.44 61.34 -23.82
CA TYR A 108 32.77 61.40 -25.23
C TYR A 108 34.29 61.43 -25.47
N ALA A 109 34.75 60.79 -26.53
CA ALA A 109 36.13 60.87 -27.02
C ALA A 109 36.25 61.94 -28.10
N PHE A 110 37.27 62.80 -28.00
CA PHE A 110 37.59 63.77 -29.05
C PHE A 110 38.14 63.04 -30.29
N THR A 111 37.48 63.22 -31.43
CA THR A 111 37.84 62.52 -32.68
C THR A 111 38.57 63.39 -33.68
N GLY A 112 38.58 64.71 -33.49
CA GLY A 112 39.26 65.66 -34.35
C GLY A 112 38.48 66.95 -34.53
N TRP A 113 38.76 67.64 -35.63
CA TRP A 113 38.15 68.92 -35.98
C TRP A 113 37.28 68.76 -37.23
N ASP A 114 36.22 69.57 -37.35
CA ASP A 114 35.25 69.46 -38.45
C ASP A 114 35.76 69.92 -39.83
N LYS A 115 36.82 70.73 -39.84
CA LYS A 115 37.40 71.33 -41.05
C LYS A 115 38.92 71.23 -41.03
N GLU A 116 39.48 71.12 -42.22
CA GLU A 116 40.91 71.34 -42.45
C GLU A 116 41.26 72.81 -42.19
N PHE A 117 42.41 73.05 -41.57
CA PHE A 117 42.90 74.39 -41.22
C PHE A 117 44.31 74.65 -41.75
N THR A 118 44.68 73.92 -42.80
CA THR A 118 45.90 74.12 -43.60
C THR A 118 45.63 75.03 -44.80
N ASN A 119 46.62 75.79 -45.26
CA ASN A 119 46.54 76.70 -46.40
C ASN A 119 45.36 77.69 -46.32
N VAL A 120 45.35 78.50 -45.26
CA VAL A 120 44.24 79.40 -44.93
C VAL A 120 44.21 80.62 -45.88
N THR A 121 43.15 80.74 -46.69
CA THR A 121 42.96 81.87 -47.63
C THR A 121 41.78 82.79 -47.27
N GLY A 122 41.16 82.56 -46.11
CA GLY A 122 40.01 83.31 -45.59
C GLY A 122 39.80 83.08 -44.09
N ALA A 123 38.95 83.87 -43.43
CA ALA A 123 38.59 83.63 -42.04
C ALA A 123 37.87 82.28 -41.89
N LEU A 124 38.22 81.50 -40.85
CA LEU A 124 37.78 80.12 -40.68
C LEU A 124 37.39 79.86 -39.22
N THR A 125 36.22 79.27 -39.00
CA THR A 125 35.83 78.71 -37.68
C THR A 125 35.86 77.19 -37.76
N VAL A 126 36.60 76.56 -36.87
CA VAL A 126 36.85 75.11 -36.80
C VAL A 126 36.28 74.58 -35.48
N THR A 127 35.41 73.58 -35.53
CA THR A 127 34.66 73.07 -34.37
C THR A 127 35.10 71.65 -33.99
N ALA A 128 35.28 71.40 -32.70
CA ALA A 128 35.65 70.09 -32.16
C ALA A 128 34.58 69.02 -32.44
N GLN A 129 35.03 67.82 -32.83
CA GLN A 129 34.18 66.64 -33.08
C GLN A 129 34.41 65.56 -32.02
N TYR A 130 33.35 64.82 -31.71
CA TYR A 130 33.32 63.84 -30.63
C TYR A 130 32.55 62.58 -31.01
N GLU A 131 32.95 61.44 -30.44
CA GLU A 131 32.22 60.17 -30.49
C GLU A 131 31.86 59.73 -29.06
N ALA A 132 30.69 59.13 -28.86
CA ALA A 132 30.25 58.70 -27.53
C ALA A 132 31.08 57.50 -27.06
N ASN A 133 31.51 57.50 -25.79
CA ASN A 133 32.20 56.34 -25.19
C ASN A 133 31.19 55.22 -24.93
N GLN A 134 31.64 53.97 -25.03
CA GLN A 134 30.82 52.81 -24.66
C GLN A 134 31.01 52.45 -23.19
N TYR A 135 29.90 52.24 -22.48
CA TYR A 135 29.88 51.76 -21.11
C TYR A 135 29.08 50.45 -21.01
N THR A 136 29.38 49.67 -19.97
CA THR A 136 28.77 48.36 -19.77
C THR A 136 27.60 48.44 -18.80
N VAL A 137 26.46 47.88 -19.17
CA VAL A 137 25.33 47.60 -18.30
C VAL A 137 25.37 46.14 -17.88
N ASN A 138 25.65 45.90 -16.60
CA ASN A 138 25.69 44.58 -16.00
C ASN A 138 24.32 44.19 -15.43
N PHE A 139 24.04 42.90 -15.38
CA PHE A 139 22.78 42.37 -14.85
C PHE A 139 23.04 41.38 -13.72
N ASN A 140 22.61 41.72 -12.52
CA ASN A 140 22.60 40.82 -11.37
C ASN A 140 21.20 40.23 -11.22
N SER A 141 21.05 38.94 -11.59
CA SER A 141 19.77 38.23 -11.56
C SER A 141 19.27 37.88 -10.15
N THR A 142 20.00 38.22 -9.09
CA THR A 142 19.61 38.01 -7.67
C THR A 142 19.11 36.58 -7.39
N GLY A 143 19.79 35.59 -7.97
CA GLY A 143 19.48 34.16 -7.83
C GLY A 143 18.79 33.51 -9.03
N GLY A 144 18.29 34.31 -9.99
CA GLY A 144 17.74 33.78 -11.25
C GLY A 144 18.80 33.43 -12.30
N SER A 145 18.35 33.00 -13.49
CA SER A 145 19.22 32.65 -14.61
C SER A 145 20.16 33.81 -15.01
N PRO A 146 21.39 33.52 -15.47
CA PRO A 146 22.35 34.56 -15.84
C PRO A 146 21.87 35.37 -17.05
N VAL A 147 22.17 36.67 -17.04
CA VAL A 147 21.87 37.60 -18.14
C VAL A 147 23.17 38.26 -18.60
N ALA A 148 23.42 38.21 -19.90
CA ALA A 148 24.66 38.75 -20.47
C ALA A 148 24.70 40.29 -20.35
N PRO A 149 25.87 40.87 -20.05
CA PRO A 149 26.03 42.33 -20.02
C PRO A 149 25.86 42.94 -21.41
N ILE A 150 25.40 44.19 -21.46
CA ILE A 150 25.23 44.97 -22.71
C ILE A 150 26.25 46.11 -22.74
N SER A 151 26.96 46.26 -23.85
CA SER A 151 27.81 47.43 -24.11
C SER A 151 27.07 48.39 -25.04
N ALA A 152 26.98 49.67 -24.65
CA ALA A 152 26.23 50.69 -25.39
C ALA A 152 26.82 52.09 -25.17
N ASP A 153 26.53 52.99 -26.11
CA ASP A 153 27.03 54.37 -26.11
C ASP A 153 26.48 55.18 -24.93
N PHE A 154 27.32 56.04 -24.36
CA PHE A 154 26.95 56.96 -23.29
C PHE A 154 25.72 57.82 -23.68
N GLY A 155 24.73 57.87 -22.78
CA GLY A 155 23.49 58.63 -23.01
C GLY A 155 22.51 57.96 -23.98
N SER A 156 22.82 56.78 -24.53
CA SER A 156 21.85 56.00 -25.32
C SER A 156 20.90 55.21 -24.43
N LYS A 157 19.77 54.76 -25.00
CA LYS A 157 18.90 53.74 -24.38
C LYS A 157 19.39 52.35 -24.78
N ILE A 158 19.11 51.35 -23.95
CA ILE A 158 19.33 49.94 -24.27
C ILE A 158 18.00 49.21 -24.44
N ALA A 159 17.98 48.15 -25.25
CA ALA A 159 16.84 47.25 -25.31
C ALA A 159 16.76 46.41 -24.02
N ALA A 160 15.54 46.04 -23.63
CA ALA A 160 15.35 45.10 -22.53
C ALA A 160 15.98 43.74 -22.89
N PRO A 161 16.80 43.14 -22.02
CA PRO A 161 17.30 41.79 -22.24
C PRO A 161 16.15 40.77 -22.08
N ALA A 162 16.42 39.51 -22.46
CA ALA A 162 15.52 38.42 -22.11
C ALA A 162 15.33 38.36 -20.58
N GLU A 163 14.08 38.20 -20.14
CA GLU A 163 13.77 38.11 -18.71
C GLU A 163 14.46 36.89 -18.09
N PRO A 164 15.15 37.05 -16.94
CA PRO A 164 15.70 35.91 -16.24
C PRO A 164 14.58 35.05 -15.65
N THR A 165 14.87 33.78 -15.38
CA THR A 165 13.96 32.85 -14.71
C THR A 165 14.47 32.48 -13.32
N LEU A 166 13.60 32.47 -12.31
CA LEU A 166 13.86 31.95 -10.97
C LEU A 166 12.73 30.99 -10.59
N GLU A 167 13.06 29.74 -10.27
CA GLU A 167 12.07 28.75 -9.88
C GLU A 167 11.26 29.22 -8.66
N GLY A 168 9.93 29.08 -8.72
CA GLY A 168 9.03 29.52 -7.65
C GLY A 168 8.75 31.03 -7.59
N SER A 169 9.25 31.84 -8.54
CA SER A 169 9.03 33.29 -8.57
C SER A 169 8.72 33.82 -9.98
N THR A 170 8.14 35.01 -10.07
CA THR A 170 7.95 35.77 -11.32
C THR A 170 8.82 37.02 -11.30
N PHE A 171 9.46 37.32 -12.44
CA PHE A 171 10.29 38.51 -12.59
C PHE A 171 9.43 39.79 -12.53
N ASP A 172 9.77 40.71 -11.64
CA ASP A 172 9.03 41.97 -11.37
C ASP A 172 9.69 43.19 -12.04
N GLY A 173 10.95 43.07 -12.47
CA GLY A 173 11.68 44.10 -13.21
C GLY A 173 13.14 44.27 -12.80
N TRP A 174 13.83 45.19 -13.50
CA TRP A 174 15.21 45.58 -13.23
C TRP A 174 15.25 46.88 -12.42
N TYR A 175 16.16 46.95 -11.45
CA TYR A 175 16.32 48.08 -10.54
C TYR A 175 17.75 48.60 -10.53
N LYS A 176 17.92 49.90 -10.29
CA LYS A 176 19.19 50.62 -10.31
C LYS A 176 20.06 50.35 -9.08
N ASP A 177 19.43 49.88 -8.00
CA ASP A 177 20.06 49.69 -6.69
C ASP A 177 19.83 48.27 -6.13
N PRO A 178 20.77 47.75 -5.31
CA PRO A 178 20.60 46.45 -4.65
C PRO A 178 19.39 46.38 -3.70
N GLY A 179 18.91 47.52 -3.20
CA GLY A 179 17.73 47.62 -2.33
C GLY A 179 16.40 47.51 -3.07
N LEU A 180 16.42 47.46 -4.41
CA LEU A 180 15.26 47.33 -5.28
C LEU A 180 14.23 48.46 -5.10
N THR A 181 14.74 49.69 -4.93
CA THR A 181 13.93 50.88 -4.64
C THR A 181 13.69 51.75 -5.87
N GLU A 182 14.64 51.79 -6.80
CA GLU A 182 14.56 52.59 -8.03
C GLU A 182 14.49 51.70 -9.27
N ALA A 183 13.33 51.65 -9.93
CA ALA A 183 13.16 50.84 -11.13
C ALA A 183 13.92 51.44 -12.34
N TRP A 184 14.53 50.58 -13.15
CA TRP A 184 15.08 50.93 -14.46
C TRP A 184 13.99 50.86 -15.53
N ASN A 185 13.84 51.94 -16.29
CA ASN A 185 12.88 52.07 -17.37
C ASN A 185 13.61 52.12 -18.72
N PHE A 186 13.58 51.02 -19.47
CA PHE A 186 14.21 50.90 -20.79
C PHE A 186 13.72 51.92 -21.83
N ALA A 187 12.55 52.52 -21.64
CA ALA A 187 12.02 53.54 -22.54
C ALA A 187 12.55 54.95 -22.24
N THR A 188 13.06 55.23 -21.05
CA THR A 188 13.44 56.60 -20.63
C THR A 188 14.86 56.71 -20.08
N ASP A 189 15.34 55.68 -19.38
CA ASP A 189 16.67 55.69 -18.79
C ASP A 189 17.74 55.49 -19.86
N THR A 190 18.90 56.11 -19.62
CA THR A 190 20.04 56.09 -20.54
C THR A 190 21.29 55.62 -19.84
N VAL A 191 22.23 55.06 -20.60
CA VAL A 191 23.49 54.52 -20.08
C VAL A 191 24.29 55.66 -19.40
N PRO A 192 24.53 55.57 -18.08
CA PRO A 192 25.23 56.62 -17.36
C PRO A 192 26.74 56.56 -17.60
N LEU A 193 27.44 57.59 -17.13
CA LEU A 193 28.90 57.60 -17.09
C LEU A 193 29.39 56.42 -16.23
N ASP A 194 30.42 55.72 -16.67
CA ASP A 194 31.00 54.52 -16.03
C ASP A 194 30.11 53.25 -16.05
N GLY A 195 28.91 53.32 -16.63
CA GLY A 195 27.99 52.19 -16.72
C GLY A 195 27.18 51.95 -15.44
N ILE A 196 26.41 50.86 -15.39
CA ILE A 196 25.53 50.55 -14.24
C ILE A 196 25.34 49.03 -14.09
N THR A 197 25.07 48.57 -12.87
CA THR A 197 24.57 47.21 -12.62
C THR A 197 23.10 47.28 -12.27
N LEU A 198 22.28 46.56 -13.02
CA LEU A 198 20.85 46.42 -12.76
C LEU A 198 20.58 45.14 -11.95
N TYR A 199 19.67 45.22 -10.99
CA TYR A 199 19.31 44.15 -10.07
C TYR A 199 17.90 43.65 -10.34
N ALA A 200 17.74 42.34 -10.50
CA ALA A 200 16.44 41.73 -10.70
C ALA A 200 15.62 41.75 -9.41
N LYS A 201 14.33 42.07 -9.51
CA LYS A 201 13.35 41.90 -8.44
C LYS A 201 12.42 40.74 -8.77
N TRP A 202 12.07 39.98 -7.74
CA TRP A 202 11.25 38.78 -7.86
C TRP A 202 9.99 38.91 -7.00
N LYS A 203 8.88 38.41 -7.53
CA LYS A 203 7.63 38.21 -6.79
C LYS A 203 7.40 36.72 -6.62
N ILE A 204 7.31 36.25 -5.38
CA ILE A 204 7.10 34.83 -5.07
C ILE A 204 5.78 34.36 -5.68
N LYS A 205 5.81 33.22 -6.37
CA LYS A 205 4.62 32.62 -6.95
C LYS A 205 3.81 31.94 -5.85
N LEU A 206 2.55 32.35 -5.72
CA LEU A 206 1.60 31.65 -4.84
C LEU A 206 1.41 30.20 -5.32
N PRO A 207 1.22 29.24 -4.41
CA PRO A 207 0.85 27.88 -4.81
C PRO A 207 -0.46 27.89 -5.61
N SER A 208 -0.66 26.90 -6.47
CA SER A 208 -1.98 26.67 -7.06
C SER A 208 -2.98 26.25 -5.97
N GLY A 209 -4.27 26.53 -6.18
CA GLY A 209 -5.31 25.99 -5.30
C GLY A 209 -5.25 24.46 -5.28
N PRO A 210 -5.43 23.81 -4.11
CA PRO A 210 -5.52 22.35 -4.05
C PRO A 210 -6.62 21.83 -4.98
N SER A 211 -6.35 20.75 -5.71
CA SER A 211 -7.33 20.08 -6.57
C SER A 211 -7.86 18.80 -5.92
N ASN A 212 -9.00 18.35 -6.43
CA ASN A 212 -9.61 17.08 -6.06
C ASN A 212 -9.80 16.94 -4.54
N LEU A 213 -10.34 17.98 -3.91
CA LEU A 213 -10.81 17.86 -2.53
C LEU A 213 -11.93 16.83 -2.49
N ARG A 214 -11.67 15.74 -1.77
CA ARG A 214 -12.56 14.60 -1.53
C ARG A 214 -12.90 14.60 -0.05
N VAL A 215 -14.14 14.24 0.25
CA VAL A 215 -14.63 14.15 1.62
C VAL A 215 -15.33 12.81 1.82
N THR A 216 -15.03 12.15 2.92
CA THR A 216 -15.65 10.89 3.32
C THR A 216 -16.25 11.07 4.70
N ALA A 217 -17.58 11.02 4.77
CA ALA A 217 -18.32 11.05 6.03
C ALA A 217 -18.20 9.69 6.75
N ALA A 218 -18.06 9.77 8.07
CA ALA A 218 -18.25 8.65 9.00
C ALA A 218 -19.04 9.15 10.21
N ASP A 219 -19.22 8.30 11.21
CA ASP A 219 -19.95 8.68 12.43
C ASP A 219 -19.30 9.89 13.11
N ARG A 220 -20.04 11.01 13.14
CA ARG A 220 -19.63 12.28 13.77
C ARG A 220 -18.30 12.85 13.27
N GLN A 221 -17.86 12.48 12.07
CA GLN A 221 -16.59 12.95 11.53
C GLN A 221 -16.57 12.96 10.01
N VAL A 222 -15.67 13.77 9.44
CA VAL A 222 -15.37 13.78 8.01
C VAL A 222 -13.85 13.71 7.84
N THR A 223 -13.40 12.82 6.96
CA THR A 223 -12.01 12.83 6.49
C THR A 223 -11.94 13.56 5.17
N LEU A 224 -11.06 14.54 5.08
CA LEU A 224 -10.77 15.31 3.88
C LEU A 224 -9.45 14.82 3.30
N SER A 225 -9.37 14.69 1.99
CA SER A 225 -8.11 14.48 1.27
C SER A 225 -8.09 15.32 0.00
N TRP A 226 -6.91 15.74 -0.43
CA TRP A 226 -6.71 16.52 -1.65
C TRP A 226 -5.36 16.18 -2.27
N ASP A 227 -5.11 16.65 -3.49
CA ASP A 227 -3.81 16.45 -4.13
C ASP A 227 -2.75 17.36 -3.49
N SER A 228 -1.55 16.84 -3.24
CA SER A 228 -0.42 17.65 -2.77
C SER A 228 -0.08 18.74 -3.79
N VAL A 229 0.25 19.93 -3.31
CA VAL A 229 0.48 21.13 -4.13
C VAL A 229 1.96 21.45 -4.10
N SER A 230 2.61 21.40 -5.26
CA SER A 230 4.02 21.76 -5.38
C SER A 230 4.26 23.22 -4.96
N GLY A 231 5.27 23.43 -4.11
CA GLY A 231 5.59 24.74 -3.54
C GLY A 231 4.69 25.21 -2.39
N ALA A 232 3.75 24.39 -1.91
CA ALA A 232 3.02 24.63 -0.68
C ALA A 232 3.82 24.14 0.53
N THR A 233 3.85 24.94 1.61
CA THR A 233 4.44 24.58 2.89
C THR A 233 3.41 24.08 3.91
N TYR A 234 2.15 24.50 3.76
CA TYR A 234 1.02 24.06 4.59
C TYR A 234 -0.31 24.29 3.86
N TYR A 235 -1.40 23.83 4.48
CA TYR A 235 -2.78 23.97 4.03
C TYR A 235 -3.65 24.51 5.14
N ASP A 236 -4.50 25.49 4.82
CA ASP A 236 -5.57 25.95 5.70
C ASP A 236 -6.89 25.29 5.26
N VAL A 237 -7.55 24.64 6.21
CA VAL A 237 -8.83 23.95 6.01
C VAL A 237 -9.96 24.83 6.52
N TYR A 238 -11.03 24.97 5.74
CA TYR A 238 -12.20 25.75 6.08
C TYR A 238 -13.44 24.86 6.06
N MET A 239 -14.39 25.14 6.97
CA MET A 239 -15.64 24.39 7.11
C MET A 239 -16.83 25.33 7.32
N SER A 240 -17.98 24.99 6.76
CA SER A 240 -19.27 25.65 7.04
C SER A 240 -20.44 24.68 6.97
N THR A 241 -21.56 25.04 7.58
CA THR A 241 -22.85 24.34 7.46
C THR A 241 -23.73 24.89 6.34
N THR A 242 -23.26 25.89 5.61
CA THR A 242 -23.91 26.48 4.43
C THR A 242 -22.92 26.49 3.26
N PRO A 243 -23.38 26.30 2.00
CA PRO A 243 -22.51 26.43 0.83
C PRO A 243 -21.84 27.82 0.76
N GLY A 244 -20.58 27.85 0.36
CA GLY A 244 -19.78 29.06 0.23
C GLY A 244 -19.06 29.46 1.52
N LEU A 245 -17.74 29.73 1.40
CA LEU A 245 -16.85 29.97 2.55
C LEU A 245 -16.36 31.42 2.67
N SER A 246 -17.05 32.36 2.03
CA SER A 246 -16.69 33.79 2.09
C SER A 246 -16.66 34.31 3.53
N GLY A 247 -15.50 34.81 3.96
CA GLY A 247 -15.29 35.40 5.29
C GLY A 247 -15.15 34.42 6.46
N LYS A 248 -14.98 33.12 6.19
CA LYS A 248 -14.76 32.10 7.23
C LYS A 248 -13.27 32.01 7.62
N THR A 249 -13.00 31.73 8.90
CA THR A 249 -11.65 31.43 9.41
C THR A 249 -11.31 29.97 9.17
N SER A 250 -10.02 29.65 9.08
CA SER A 250 -9.59 28.25 9.02
C SER A 250 -9.94 27.54 10.33
N ILE A 251 -10.35 26.29 10.21
CA ILE A 251 -10.59 25.39 11.34
C ILE A 251 -9.33 24.59 11.71
N ALA A 252 -8.37 24.50 10.79
CA ALA A 252 -7.09 23.84 10.99
C ALA A 252 -6.05 24.32 9.98
N THR A 253 -4.78 24.18 10.37
CA THR A 253 -3.61 24.32 9.51
C THR A 253 -2.81 23.03 9.58
N VAL A 254 -2.56 22.41 8.43
CA VAL A 254 -1.90 21.09 8.32
C VAL A 254 -0.80 21.10 7.28
N THR A 255 0.20 20.24 7.43
CA THR A 255 1.30 20.08 6.45
C THR A 255 1.06 18.94 5.47
N GLU A 256 0.18 18.01 5.82
CA GLU A 256 -0.19 16.86 4.98
C GLU A 256 -1.42 17.20 4.12
N ALA A 257 -1.58 16.50 2.99
CA ALA A 257 -2.70 16.70 2.08
C ALA A 257 -3.98 15.94 2.51
N THR A 258 -4.19 15.84 3.82
CA THR A 258 -5.31 15.16 4.47
C THR A 258 -5.64 15.83 5.80
N TYR A 259 -6.90 15.78 6.22
CA TYR A 259 -7.31 16.25 7.54
C TYR A 259 -8.55 15.50 8.04
N HIS A 260 -8.51 15.08 9.30
CA HIS A 260 -9.65 14.48 9.99
C HIS A 260 -10.38 15.56 10.80
N VAL A 261 -11.67 15.77 10.50
CA VAL A 261 -12.54 16.69 11.24
C VAL A 261 -13.40 15.88 12.21
N PRO A 262 -13.08 15.87 13.51
CA PRO A 262 -13.87 15.18 14.52
C PRO A 262 -15.08 16.01 14.97
N ASP A 263 -15.88 15.41 15.88
CA ASP A 263 -16.92 16.08 16.68
C ASP A 263 -18.04 16.78 15.89
N LEU A 264 -18.35 16.26 14.70
CA LEU A 264 -19.45 16.73 13.86
C LEU A 264 -20.79 16.14 14.31
N SER A 265 -21.88 16.80 13.92
CA SER A 265 -23.24 16.32 14.19
C SER A 265 -23.75 15.49 13.00
N ASN A 266 -24.19 14.26 13.26
CA ASN A 266 -24.82 13.44 12.23
C ASN A 266 -26.09 14.10 11.67
N GLY A 267 -26.35 13.88 10.38
CA GLY A 267 -27.46 14.49 9.64
C GLY A 267 -27.27 15.96 9.26
N THR A 268 -26.20 16.63 9.74
CA THR A 268 -25.84 17.98 9.33
C THR A 268 -24.88 17.95 8.14
N THR A 269 -25.18 18.68 7.07
CA THR A 269 -24.27 18.76 5.92
C THR A 269 -23.22 19.84 6.16
N TYR A 270 -21.95 19.46 6.02
CA TYR A 270 -20.79 20.34 6.14
C TYR A 270 -20.15 20.51 4.76
N TYR A 271 -19.71 21.73 4.47
CA TYR A 271 -19.04 22.17 3.24
C TYR A 271 -17.61 22.54 3.58
N PHE A 272 -16.67 22.11 2.73
CA PHE A 272 -15.24 22.24 2.95
C PHE A 272 -14.54 22.80 1.71
N VAL A 273 -13.57 23.70 1.95
CA VAL A 273 -12.52 24.05 0.96
C VAL A 273 -11.18 24.10 1.67
N VAL A 274 -10.11 23.97 0.88
CA VAL A 274 -8.73 24.02 1.36
C VAL A 274 -7.97 25.06 0.54
N LYS A 275 -7.09 25.83 1.20
CA LYS A 275 -6.12 26.73 0.56
C LYS A 275 -4.72 26.24 0.84
N ALA A 276 -3.91 26.09 -0.19
CA ALA A 276 -2.47 25.88 -0.04
C ALA A 276 -1.78 27.21 0.30
N ALA A 277 -0.66 27.14 0.99
CA ALA A 277 0.05 28.34 1.40
C ALA A 277 1.56 28.17 1.33
N ASN A 278 2.26 29.26 1.06
CA ASN A 278 3.69 29.38 1.25
C ASN A 278 4.05 30.77 1.79
N VAL A 279 5.34 31.09 1.87
CA VAL A 279 5.81 32.40 2.33
C VAL A 279 5.27 33.60 1.54
N GLY A 280 4.76 33.39 0.32
CA GLY A 280 4.11 34.41 -0.51
C GLY A 280 2.64 34.66 -0.16
N GLY A 281 1.99 33.75 0.58
CA GLY A 281 0.60 33.83 0.98
C GLY A 281 -0.24 32.61 0.60
N LEU A 282 -1.57 32.77 0.69
CA LEU A 282 -2.56 31.73 0.38
C LEU A 282 -2.86 31.65 -1.12
N SER A 283 -3.09 30.42 -1.59
CA SER A 283 -3.61 30.12 -2.93
C SER A 283 -5.08 30.51 -3.09
N ALA A 284 -5.60 30.33 -4.30
CA ALA A 284 -7.05 30.20 -4.52
C ALA A 284 -7.62 28.98 -3.79
N GLU A 285 -8.95 28.94 -3.63
CA GLU A 285 -9.68 27.83 -3.02
C GLU A 285 -9.63 26.57 -3.88
N SER A 286 -9.67 25.41 -3.22
CA SER A 286 -10.01 24.15 -3.89
C SER A 286 -11.44 24.13 -4.43
N ASN A 287 -11.83 23.04 -5.09
CA ASN A 287 -13.25 22.75 -5.25
C ASN A 287 -13.91 22.66 -3.87
N GLU A 288 -15.16 23.12 -3.77
CA GLU A 288 -15.99 22.90 -2.58
C GLU A 288 -16.46 21.45 -2.59
N ALA A 289 -16.29 20.78 -1.46
CA ALA A 289 -16.77 19.42 -1.24
C ALA A 289 -17.66 19.40 -0.01
N SER A 290 -18.72 18.59 -0.01
CA SER A 290 -19.61 18.49 1.13
C SER A 290 -19.86 17.04 1.54
N ALA A 291 -20.06 16.85 2.83
CA ALA A 291 -20.37 15.56 3.43
C ALA A 291 -21.39 15.75 4.55
N THR A 292 -22.25 14.75 4.70
CA THR A 292 -23.21 14.66 5.80
C THR A 292 -22.80 13.46 6.63
N PRO A 293 -22.13 13.65 7.79
CA PRO A 293 -21.88 12.58 8.75
C PRO A 293 -23.17 11.82 9.05
N GLN A 294 -23.09 10.50 9.08
CA GLN A 294 -24.21 9.62 9.37
C GLN A 294 -23.73 8.47 10.24
N PHE A 295 -24.64 7.97 11.08
CA PHE A 295 -24.44 6.72 11.77
C PHE A 295 -24.53 5.59 10.73
N PRO A 296 -23.54 4.70 10.60
CA PRO A 296 -23.58 3.65 9.58
C PRO A 296 -24.68 2.62 9.92
N ALA A 297 -25.47 2.22 8.92
CA ALA A 297 -26.38 1.09 9.06
C ALA A 297 -25.59 -0.19 9.41
N PRO A 298 -26.16 -1.14 10.16
CA PRO A 298 -25.46 -2.37 10.52
C PRO A 298 -25.22 -3.25 9.29
N GLY A 299 -24.26 -4.18 9.41
CA GLY A 299 -24.06 -5.23 8.40
C GLY A 299 -25.29 -6.14 8.25
N ALA A 300 -25.37 -6.90 7.15
CA ALA A 300 -26.42 -7.89 6.99
C ALA A 300 -26.24 -9.03 8.02
N PRO A 301 -27.31 -9.45 8.72
CA PRO A 301 -27.27 -10.67 9.51
C PRO A 301 -27.01 -11.89 8.63
N VAL A 302 -26.49 -12.98 9.21
CA VAL A 302 -26.40 -14.27 8.53
C VAL A 302 -27.35 -15.23 9.23
N LEU A 303 -28.40 -15.67 8.53
CA LEU A 303 -29.28 -16.72 9.00
C LEU A 303 -28.49 -18.05 9.05
N GLN A 304 -28.32 -18.58 10.26
CA GLN A 304 -27.54 -19.79 10.52
C GLN A 304 -28.39 -21.04 10.39
N GLN A 305 -29.61 -21.02 10.93
CA GLN A 305 -30.50 -22.19 10.94
C GLN A 305 -31.97 -21.76 10.84
N ALA A 306 -32.76 -22.65 10.22
CA ALA A 306 -34.21 -22.66 10.26
C ALA A 306 -34.65 -24.08 10.67
N ILE A 307 -34.77 -24.31 11.98
CA ILE A 307 -35.12 -25.64 12.53
C ILE A 307 -36.64 -25.80 12.47
N GLU A 308 -37.12 -26.76 11.69
CA GLU A 308 -38.54 -27.08 11.62
C GLU A 308 -39.05 -27.82 12.86
N GLY A 309 -40.28 -27.50 13.25
CA GLY A 309 -41.04 -28.21 14.28
C GLY A 309 -42.53 -28.24 13.95
N ASN A 310 -43.34 -28.77 14.86
CA ASN A 310 -44.79 -28.82 14.66
C ASN A 310 -45.38 -27.40 14.65
N THR A 311 -45.92 -26.98 13.51
CA THR A 311 -46.51 -25.67 13.24
C THR A 311 -45.60 -24.47 13.52
N LYS A 312 -44.28 -24.68 13.55
CA LYS A 312 -43.31 -23.65 13.88
C LYS A 312 -41.95 -23.85 13.22
N VAL A 313 -41.19 -22.76 13.11
CA VAL A 313 -39.79 -22.77 12.69
C VAL A 313 -38.98 -21.92 13.66
N GLN A 314 -37.92 -22.48 14.22
CA GLN A 314 -36.97 -21.75 15.03
C GLN A 314 -35.85 -21.21 14.14
N LEU A 315 -35.78 -19.89 14.01
CA LEU A 315 -34.72 -19.18 13.30
C LEU A 315 -33.60 -18.80 14.28
N THR A 316 -32.36 -18.85 13.79
CA THR A 316 -31.19 -18.26 14.47
C THR A 316 -30.29 -17.56 13.46
N TRP A 317 -29.67 -16.46 13.85
CA TRP A 317 -28.73 -15.69 13.01
C TRP A 317 -27.53 -15.19 13.82
N SER A 318 -26.46 -14.82 13.13
CA SER A 318 -25.28 -14.22 13.77
C SER A 318 -25.58 -12.81 14.32
N PRO A 319 -25.03 -12.43 15.49
CA PRO A 319 -25.03 -11.05 15.95
C PRO A 319 -24.38 -10.12 14.92
N VAL A 320 -24.97 -8.95 14.71
CA VAL A 320 -24.45 -7.87 13.88
C VAL A 320 -23.97 -6.74 14.80
N PRO A 321 -22.66 -6.45 14.85
CA PRO A 321 -22.12 -5.34 15.62
C PRO A 321 -22.79 -4.01 15.27
N GLY A 322 -23.12 -3.21 16.30
CA GLY A 322 -23.77 -1.90 16.13
C GLY A 322 -25.25 -1.98 15.74
N SER A 323 -25.88 -3.15 15.82
CA SER A 323 -27.32 -3.31 15.64
C SER A 323 -28.08 -3.20 16.95
N GLU A 324 -29.15 -2.41 16.95
CA GLU A 324 -30.09 -2.22 18.07
C GLU A 324 -31.29 -3.18 18.01
N GLY A 325 -31.38 -4.02 16.98
CA GLY A 325 -32.45 -5.00 16.82
C GLY A 325 -32.51 -5.63 15.43
N TYR A 326 -33.44 -6.57 15.26
CA TYR A 326 -33.59 -7.33 14.01
C TYR A 326 -35.05 -7.37 13.57
N ARG A 327 -35.27 -7.24 12.27
CA ARG A 327 -36.58 -7.37 11.61
C ARG A 327 -36.61 -8.67 10.83
N ILE A 328 -37.62 -9.49 11.10
CA ILE A 328 -37.82 -10.80 10.51
C ILE A 328 -38.87 -10.67 9.40
N TYR A 329 -38.58 -11.29 8.26
CA TYR A 329 -39.50 -11.38 7.13
C TYR A 329 -39.72 -12.84 6.77
N GLN A 330 -40.97 -13.19 6.49
CA GLN A 330 -41.40 -14.53 6.14
C GLN A 330 -42.19 -14.50 4.82
N SER A 331 -41.99 -15.51 3.98
CA SER A 331 -42.77 -15.71 2.75
C SER A 331 -43.01 -17.19 2.45
N THR A 332 -44.01 -17.48 1.61
CA THR A 332 -44.19 -18.80 0.99
C THR A 332 -43.64 -18.85 -0.43
N THR A 333 -43.11 -17.74 -0.93
CA THR A 333 -42.47 -17.62 -2.26
C THR A 333 -41.02 -17.17 -2.08
N PRO A 334 -40.03 -17.89 -2.63
CA PRO A 334 -38.62 -17.51 -2.48
C PRO A 334 -38.34 -16.14 -3.10
N GLY A 335 -37.45 -15.36 -2.47
CA GLY A 335 -37.02 -14.04 -2.94
C GLY A 335 -38.07 -12.92 -2.89
N ILE A 336 -39.30 -13.18 -2.44
CA ILE A 336 -40.35 -12.16 -2.34
C ILE A 336 -40.77 -12.03 -0.87
N TYR A 337 -40.26 -11.00 -0.22
CA TYR A 337 -40.55 -10.71 1.17
C TYR A 337 -41.58 -9.60 1.28
N GLY A 338 -42.71 -9.90 1.93
CA GLY A 338 -43.80 -8.95 2.14
C GLY A 338 -43.49 -7.95 3.25
N SER A 339 -44.50 -7.66 4.07
CA SER A 339 -44.30 -6.84 5.27
C SER A 339 -43.47 -7.57 6.33
N GLU A 340 -42.85 -6.78 7.20
CA GLU A 340 -42.20 -7.27 8.41
C GLU A 340 -43.16 -8.19 9.20
N THR A 341 -42.63 -9.34 9.62
CA THR A 341 -43.34 -10.34 10.43
C THR A 341 -43.17 -10.06 11.92
N ALA A 342 -41.96 -9.69 12.33
CA ALA A 342 -41.64 -9.33 13.71
C ALA A 342 -40.38 -8.47 13.80
N THR A 343 -40.24 -7.76 14.91
CA THR A 343 -38.99 -7.15 15.35
C THR A 343 -38.58 -7.75 16.69
N VAL A 344 -37.29 -8.00 16.88
CA VAL A 344 -36.68 -8.37 18.16
C VAL A 344 -35.59 -7.37 18.53
N THR A 345 -35.37 -7.16 19.83
CA THR A 345 -34.42 -6.15 20.34
C THR A 345 -32.97 -6.62 20.25
N GLU A 346 -32.07 -5.67 20.49
CA GLU A 346 -30.65 -5.92 20.73
C GLU A 346 -30.47 -7.08 21.74
N SER A 347 -29.56 -8.01 21.44
CA SER A 347 -29.33 -9.28 22.16
C SER A 347 -30.27 -10.47 21.86
N VAL A 348 -31.26 -10.33 20.97
CA VAL A 348 -32.09 -11.47 20.53
C VAL A 348 -31.70 -11.90 19.11
N TYR A 349 -31.04 -13.05 19.01
CA TYR A 349 -30.51 -13.60 17.74
C TYR A 349 -31.28 -14.82 17.26
N SER A 350 -32.53 -14.94 17.70
CA SER A 350 -33.39 -16.06 17.40
C SER A 350 -34.85 -15.63 17.38
N TYR A 351 -35.66 -16.25 16.55
CA TYR A 351 -37.10 -16.02 16.50
C TYR A 351 -37.84 -17.31 16.22
N GLU A 352 -38.88 -17.60 17.01
CA GLU A 352 -39.79 -18.71 16.75
C GLU A 352 -40.96 -18.20 15.91
N ALA A 353 -40.95 -18.52 14.62
CA ALA A 353 -42.09 -18.31 13.74
C ALA A 353 -43.14 -19.39 14.06
N SER A 354 -44.29 -19.00 14.63
CA SER A 354 -45.36 -19.92 15.06
C SER A 354 -46.62 -19.77 14.21
N GLY A 355 -47.53 -20.75 14.31
CA GLY A 355 -48.79 -20.74 13.54
C GLY A 355 -48.62 -21.10 12.06
N LEU A 356 -47.53 -21.78 11.72
CA LEU A 356 -47.22 -22.21 10.37
C LEU A 356 -47.97 -23.50 10.02
N ALA A 357 -48.33 -23.68 8.75
CA ALA A 357 -49.00 -24.90 8.29
C ALA A 357 -47.96 -26.01 8.04
N ASN A 358 -48.13 -27.16 8.70
CA ASN A 358 -47.30 -28.33 8.40
C ASN A 358 -47.43 -28.73 6.93
N GLY A 359 -46.32 -29.08 6.31
CA GLY A 359 -46.27 -29.43 4.89
C GLY A 359 -46.10 -28.24 3.93
N THR A 360 -46.10 -26.99 4.43
CA THR A 360 -45.85 -25.78 3.61
C THR A 360 -44.41 -25.31 3.80
N VAL A 361 -43.70 -25.00 2.71
CA VAL A 361 -42.34 -24.43 2.76
C VAL A 361 -42.45 -22.93 3.02
N TYR A 362 -41.71 -22.45 4.01
CA TYR A 362 -41.57 -21.03 4.31
C TYR A 362 -40.13 -20.59 4.12
N TYR A 363 -39.93 -19.39 3.58
CA TYR A 363 -38.66 -18.72 3.33
C TYR A 363 -38.52 -17.53 4.28
N PHE A 364 -37.31 -17.34 4.82
CA PHE A 364 -37.04 -16.34 5.84
C PHE A 364 -35.79 -15.53 5.50
N VAL A 365 -35.86 -14.22 5.77
CA VAL A 365 -34.70 -13.31 5.83
C VAL A 365 -34.82 -12.41 7.06
N VAL A 366 -33.68 -11.91 7.52
CA VAL A 366 -33.57 -11.02 8.67
C VAL A 366 -32.76 -9.79 8.27
N LYS A 367 -33.17 -8.60 8.73
CA LYS A 367 -32.42 -7.34 8.60
C LYS A 367 -32.07 -6.81 9.98
N ALA A 368 -30.84 -6.39 10.19
CA ALA A 368 -30.42 -5.64 11.37
C ALA A 368 -30.88 -4.17 11.25
N ILE A 369 -31.12 -3.50 12.37
CA ILE A 369 -31.46 -2.07 12.43
C ILE A 369 -30.63 -1.34 13.49
N ASN A 370 -30.31 -0.07 13.24
CA ASN A 370 -29.85 0.92 14.23
C ASN A 370 -30.27 2.34 13.79
N GLU A 371 -29.75 3.39 14.45
CA GLU A 371 -29.98 4.80 14.06
C GLU A 371 -29.63 5.13 12.59
N GLY A 372 -28.68 4.39 12.00
CA GLY A 372 -28.27 4.49 10.59
C GLY A 372 -29.21 3.85 9.58
N GLY A 373 -30.21 3.09 10.05
CA GLY A 373 -31.23 2.44 9.24
C GLY A 373 -31.14 0.92 9.19
N LEU A 374 -31.80 0.32 8.20
CA LEU A 374 -31.84 -1.13 8.00
C LEU A 374 -30.61 -1.61 7.22
N SER A 375 -30.07 -2.75 7.62
CA SER A 375 -29.09 -3.48 6.84
C SER A 375 -29.68 -4.02 5.52
N ALA A 376 -28.81 -4.54 4.66
CA ALA A 376 -29.24 -5.47 3.61
C ALA A 376 -29.87 -6.74 4.20
N GLU A 377 -30.58 -7.49 3.36
CA GLU A 377 -31.17 -8.79 3.71
C GLU A 377 -30.07 -9.80 4.05
N SER A 378 -30.34 -10.66 5.05
CA SER A 378 -29.55 -11.88 5.26
C SER A 378 -29.60 -12.80 4.04
N ASN A 379 -28.80 -13.86 4.06
CA ASN A 379 -29.09 -15.03 3.24
C ASN A 379 -30.52 -15.54 3.50
N GLU A 380 -31.14 -16.12 2.48
CA GLU A 380 -32.45 -16.76 2.56
C GLU A 380 -32.28 -18.19 3.08
N LEU A 381 -33.06 -18.57 4.10
CA LEU A 381 -33.23 -19.97 4.50
C LEU A 381 -34.69 -20.37 4.39
N SER A 382 -34.92 -21.66 4.14
CA SER A 382 -36.27 -22.24 4.09
C SER A 382 -36.43 -23.41 5.06
N ALA A 383 -37.63 -23.59 5.60
CA ALA A 383 -38.00 -24.75 6.41
C ALA A 383 -39.43 -25.20 6.11
N LYS A 384 -39.71 -26.50 6.32
CA LYS A 384 -41.02 -27.10 6.07
C LYS A 384 -41.54 -27.77 7.35
N PRO A 385 -42.26 -27.04 8.21
CA PRO A 385 -42.86 -27.59 9.43
C PRO A 385 -43.52 -28.95 9.23
N ALA A 386 -43.27 -29.87 10.16
CA ALA A 386 -43.81 -31.21 10.15
C ALA A 386 -44.00 -31.75 11.57
N THR A 387 -44.83 -32.78 11.70
CA THR A 387 -45.08 -33.53 12.94
C THR A 387 -45.30 -35.01 12.61
N VAL A 388 -45.43 -35.87 13.63
CA VAL A 388 -45.76 -37.28 13.43
C VAL A 388 -47.13 -37.43 12.75
N PRO A 389 -47.38 -38.51 11.97
CA PRO A 389 -48.67 -38.72 11.34
C PRO A 389 -49.78 -38.92 12.38
N SER A 390 -51.03 -38.72 11.97
CA SER A 390 -52.17 -39.23 12.75
C SER A 390 -52.18 -40.76 12.78
N ALA A 391 -52.92 -41.38 13.70
CA ALA A 391 -53.00 -42.84 13.78
C ALA A 391 -53.73 -43.45 12.55
N PRO A 392 -53.29 -44.61 12.03
CA PRO A 392 -54.05 -45.39 11.05
C PRO A 392 -55.44 -45.77 11.56
N THR A 393 -56.40 -45.94 10.64
CA THR A 393 -57.80 -46.28 10.98
C THR A 393 -58.25 -47.57 10.31
N HIS A 394 -59.42 -48.09 10.69
CA HIS A 394 -60.03 -49.29 10.08
C HIS A 394 -59.11 -50.52 10.07
N VAL A 395 -58.43 -50.77 11.19
CA VAL A 395 -57.55 -51.92 11.32
C VAL A 395 -58.38 -53.20 11.41
N ALA A 396 -58.14 -54.14 10.50
CA ALA A 396 -58.78 -55.45 10.46
C ALA A 396 -57.73 -56.54 10.28
N ALA A 397 -57.97 -57.70 10.89
CA ALA A 397 -57.06 -58.85 10.87
C ALA A 397 -57.77 -60.11 10.36
N VAL A 398 -57.05 -60.90 9.59
CA VAL A 398 -57.48 -62.23 9.10
C VAL A 398 -56.43 -63.26 9.51
N ALA A 399 -56.84 -64.30 10.26
CA ALA A 399 -55.94 -65.36 10.71
C ALA A 399 -55.53 -66.32 9.58
N GLY A 400 -54.28 -66.79 9.63
CA GLY A 400 -53.74 -67.91 8.88
C GLY A 400 -53.08 -68.94 9.81
N ASN A 401 -52.29 -69.86 9.25
CA ASN A 401 -51.52 -70.83 10.02
C ASN A 401 -50.26 -70.18 10.61
N GLY A 402 -50.22 -69.96 11.92
CA GLY A 402 -49.08 -69.33 12.60
C GLY A 402 -48.86 -67.86 12.25
N GLN A 403 -49.84 -67.19 11.62
CA GLN A 403 -49.74 -65.82 11.12
C GLN A 403 -51.10 -65.10 11.09
N ALA A 404 -51.08 -63.79 10.92
CA ALA A 404 -52.25 -62.98 10.58
C ALA A 404 -51.92 -61.94 9.50
N THR A 405 -52.89 -61.61 8.65
CA THR A 405 -52.78 -60.53 7.66
C THR A 405 -53.60 -59.33 8.14
N ILE A 406 -52.94 -58.17 8.25
CA ILE A 406 -53.52 -56.94 8.81
C ILE A 406 -53.71 -55.92 7.69
N THR A 407 -54.95 -55.46 7.51
CA THR A 407 -55.34 -54.37 6.61
C THR A 407 -55.72 -53.14 7.43
N PHE A 408 -55.44 -51.94 6.91
CA PHE A 408 -55.78 -50.67 7.55
C PHE A 408 -55.88 -49.57 6.49
N THR A 409 -56.52 -48.45 6.85
CA THR A 409 -56.53 -47.22 6.07
C THR A 409 -55.41 -46.30 6.57
N PRO A 410 -54.51 -45.81 5.69
CA PRO A 410 -53.53 -44.80 6.02
C PRO A 410 -54.12 -43.56 6.72
N PRO A 411 -53.34 -42.86 7.57
CA PRO A 411 -53.77 -41.60 8.17
C PRO A 411 -54.18 -40.56 7.12
N ALA A 412 -55.25 -39.81 7.39
CA ALA A 412 -55.67 -38.70 6.53
C ALA A 412 -54.71 -37.51 6.58
N ASP A 413 -54.05 -37.32 7.74
CA ASP A 413 -52.99 -36.34 7.94
C ASP A 413 -51.67 -37.07 8.19
N ASN A 414 -50.70 -36.85 7.29
CA ASN A 414 -49.35 -37.41 7.39
C ASN A 414 -48.42 -36.54 8.24
N GLY A 415 -48.92 -35.45 8.83
CA GLY A 415 -48.16 -34.51 9.63
C GLY A 415 -47.25 -33.59 8.81
N GLY A 416 -47.42 -33.51 7.48
CA GLY A 416 -46.62 -32.66 6.60
C GLY A 416 -45.34 -33.30 6.03
N SER A 417 -44.97 -34.50 6.50
CA SER A 417 -43.90 -35.35 5.95
C SER A 417 -44.43 -36.69 5.47
N SER A 418 -43.77 -37.30 4.47
CA SER A 418 -44.19 -38.56 3.86
C SER A 418 -44.07 -39.72 4.85
N ILE A 419 -45.10 -40.58 4.91
CA ILE A 419 -45.06 -41.81 5.73
C ILE A 419 -44.07 -42.78 5.07
N THR A 420 -43.08 -43.23 5.82
CA THR A 420 -42.00 -44.12 5.35
C THR A 420 -42.29 -45.59 5.65
N ARG A 421 -43.00 -45.89 6.75
CA ARG A 421 -43.42 -47.25 7.11
C ARG A 421 -44.60 -47.27 8.07
N TYR A 422 -45.18 -48.46 8.25
CA TYR A 422 -46.13 -48.80 9.28
C TYR A 422 -45.57 -49.89 10.18
N GLU A 423 -45.95 -49.88 11.45
CA GLU A 423 -45.59 -50.86 12.47
C GLU A 423 -46.87 -51.50 13.01
N VAL A 424 -46.96 -52.82 12.96
CA VAL A 424 -48.08 -53.62 13.46
C VAL A 424 -47.62 -54.40 14.68
N THR A 425 -48.34 -54.29 15.79
CA THR A 425 -48.00 -54.95 17.06
C THR A 425 -49.11 -55.89 17.51
N SER A 426 -48.77 -57.13 17.87
CA SER A 426 -49.72 -58.13 18.38
C SER A 426 -49.93 -58.04 19.90
N SER A 427 -51.14 -58.36 20.35
CA SER A 427 -51.45 -58.61 21.76
C SER A 427 -52.32 -59.87 21.90
N PRO A 428 -51.93 -60.86 22.72
CA PRO A 428 -50.71 -60.92 23.53
C PRO A 428 -49.43 -61.13 22.70
N GLY A 429 -48.26 -61.10 23.33
CA GLY A 429 -46.98 -61.53 22.72
C GLY A 429 -46.10 -60.42 22.14
N ASN A 430 -46.60 -59.20 21.95
CA ASN A 430 -45.83 -58.03 21.47
C ASN A 430 -44.97 -58.32 20.23
N ILE A 431 -45.44 -59.19 19.34
CA ILE A 431 -44.73 -59.46 18.08
C ILE A 431 -44.96 -58.25 17.19
N VAL A 432 -43.88 -57.76 16.57
CA VAL A 432 -43.90 -56.57 15.73
C VAL A 432 -43.58 -56.97 14.29
N ALA A 433 -44.37 -56.45 13.34
CA ALA A 433 -44.10 -56.53 11.91
C ALA A 433 -44.15 -55.13 11.31
N THR A 434 -43.33 -54.85 10.30
CA THR A 434 -43.30 -53.55 9.62
C THR A 434 -43.51 -53.70 8.12
N GLY A 435 -43.97 -52.64 7.46
CA GLY A 435 -44.16 -52.59 6.01
C GLY A 435 -44.37 -51.18 5.50
N ALA A 436 -44.07 -50.93 4.22
CA ALA A 436 -44.27 -49.61 3.60
C ALA A 436 -45.76 -49.26 3.36
N GLY A 437 -46.66 -50.24 3.45
CA GLY A 437 -48.11 -50.09 3.28
C GLY A 437 -48.87 -51.37 3.63
N GLY A 438 -50.19 -51.30 3.74
CA GLY A 438 -51.05 -52.45 4.00
C GLY A 438 -51.41 -53.24 2.73
N PRO A 439 -51.71 -54.55 2.83
CA PRO A 439 -51.72 -55.36 4.04
C PRO A 439 -50.31 -55.75 4.54
N ILE A 440 -50.15 -55.89 5.86
CA ILE A 440 -48.92 -56.38 6.51
C ILE A 440 -49.19 -57.76 7.11
N VAL A 441 -48.30 -58.71 6.85
CA VAL A 441 -48.38 -60.07 7.42
C VAL A 441 -47.48 -60.17 8.65
N ILE A 442 -48.06 -60.60 9.78
CA ILE A 442 -47.32 -60.89 11.01
C ILE A 442 -47.27 -62.40 11.23
N THR A 443 -46.05 -62.95 11.30
CA THR A 443 -45.76 -64.38 11.43
C THR A 443 -45.25 -64.72 12.84
N GLY A 444 -45.18 -66.00 13.18
CA GLY A 444 -44.70 -66.46 14.50
C GLY A 444 -45.78 -66.42 15.59
N LEU A 445 -47.06 -66.33 15.19
CA LEU A 445 -48.18 -66.40 16.12
C LEU A 445 -48.43 -67.86 16.53
N THR A 446 -48.89 -68.07 17.76
CA THR A 446 -49.23 -69.41 18.25
C THR A 446 -50.64 -69.79 17.84
N ASN A 447 -50.79 -70.89 17.10
CA ASN A 447 -52.11 -71.43 16.77
C ASN A 447 -52.92 -71.76 18.03
N GLY A 448 -54.22 -71.45 18.01
CA GLY A 448 -55.12 -71.61 19.15
C GLY A 448 -55.08 -70.46 20.16
N THR A 449 -54.16 -69.49 20.02
CA THR A 449 -54.13 -68.28 20.85
C THR A 449 -54.86 -67.13 20.14
N SER A 450 -55.74 -66.41 20.85
CA SER A 450 -56.45 -65.25 20.30
C SER A 450 -55.58 -63.99 20.35
N TYR A 451 -55.46 -63.30 19.23
CA TYR A 451 -54.70 -62.06 19.08
C TYR A 451 -55.58 -60.91 18.56
N PHE A 452 -55.26 -59.69 18.97
CA PHE A 452 -55.65 -58.45 18.29
C PHE A 452 -54.41 -57.61 18.00
N PHE A 453 -54.52 -56.67 17.05
CA PHE A 453 -53.37 -55.90 16.55
C PHE A 453 -53.64 -54.41 16.56
N THR A 454 -52.59 -53.62 16.79
CA THR A 454 -52.59 -52.16 16.59
C THR A 454 -51.57 -51.78 15.53
N VAL A 455 -51.78 -50.65 14.86
CA VAL A 455 -50.90 -50.15 13.80
C VAL A 455 -50.48 -48.72 14.09
N LYS A 456 -49.20 -48.40 13.90
CA LYS A 456 -48.66 -47.03 13.88
C LYS A 456 -48.17 -46.67 12.48
N ALA A 457 -48.38 -45.43 12.06
CA ALA A 457 -47.75 -44.84 10.88
C ALA A 457 -46.48 -44.10 11.29
N ILE A 458 -45.41 -44.19 10.52
CA ILE A 458 -44.13 -43.57 10.85
C ILE A 458 -43.68 -42.71 9.66
N ASN A 459 -43.40 -41.42 9.91
CA ASN A 459 -42.72 -40.52 8.96
C ASN A 459 -41.33 -40.15 9.53
N GLU A 460 -40.65 -39.18 8.91
CA GLU A 460 -39.32 -38.72 9.38
C GLU A 460 -39.35 -38.10 10.79
N GLN A 461 -40.50 -37.59 11.26
CA GLN A 461 -40.67 -37.00 12.58
C GLN A 461 -40.96 -38.05 13.68
N GLY A 462 -41.21 -39.31 13.29
CA GLY A 462 -41.46 -40.42 14.20
C GLY A 462 -42.79 -41.12 13.99
N GLY A 463 -43.18 -41.94 14.98
CA GLY A 463 -44.38 -42.77 14.94
C GLY A 463 -45.62 -42.06 15.47
N SER A 464 -46.75 -42.30 14.83
CA SER A 464 -48.07 -41.91 15.30
C SER A 464 -48.42 -42.57 16.63
N GLU A 465 -49.49 -42.08 17.25
CA GLU A 465 -50.24 -42.86 18.24
C GLU A 465 -50.69 -44.21 17.64
N SER A 466 -50.87 -45.20 18.51
CA SER A 466 -51.40 -46.51 18.09
C SER A 466 -52.84 -46.38 17.60
N SER A 467 -53.18 -47.08 16.53
CA SER A 467 -54.57 -47.25 16.10
C SER A 467 -55.43 -47.89 17.20
N ALA A 468 -56.76 -47.79 17.04
CA ALA A 468 -57.66 -48.71 17.71
C ALA A 468 -57.30 -50.19 17.37
N ALA A 469 -57.56 -51.10 18.31
CA ALA A 469 -57.30 -52.52 18.12
C ALA A 469 -58.16 -53.09 16.98
N SER A 470 -57.58 -54.03 16.22
CA SER A 470 -58.30 -54.83 15.24
C SER A 470 -59.38 -55.71 15.88
N ASN A 471 -60.19 -56.37 15.05
CA ASN A 471 -60.93 -57.56 15.49
C ASN A 471 -59.97 -58.63 16.03
N THR A 472 -60.46 -59.45 16.97
CA THR A 472 -59.72 -60.60 17.49
C THR A 472 -59.73 -61.76 16.51
N VAL A 473 -58.59 -62.42 16.32
CA VAL A 473 -58.44 -63.61 15.46
C VAL A 473 -57.62 -64.70 16.16
N THR A 474 -57.88 -65.96 15.81
CA THR A 474 -57.18 -67.12 16.37
C THR A 474 -56.52 -67.90 15.22
N PRO A 475 -55.18 -67.83 15.05
CA PRO A 475 -54.45 -68.64 14.08
C PRO A 475 -54.73 -70.13 14.27
N SER A 476 -54.83 -70.89 13.18
CA SER A 476 -55.04 -72.34 13.23
C SER A 476 -54.35 -73.06 12.08
N ALA A 477 -53.84 -74.26 12.36
CA ALA A 477 -53.29 -75.14 11.33
C ALA A 477 -54.42 -75.79 10.54
N SER A 478 -54.31 -75.80 9.21
CA SER A 478 -55.18 -76.61 8.36
C SER A 478 -54.95 -78.10 8.66
N SER A 479 -56.02 -78.89 8.81
CA SER A 479 -55.92 -80.33 9.11
C SER A 479 -55.56 -81.12 7.84
N GLY A 480 -54.32 -81.61 7.79
CA GLY A 480 -53.85 -82.60 6.81
C GLY A 480 -52.92 -83.58 7.52
N ASN A 481 -53.32 -84.86 7.55
CA ASN A 481 -52.65 -85.99 8.20
C ASN A 481 -51.20 -86.21 7.72
N ASP A 482 -50.26 -86.44 8.63
CA ASP A 482 -49.65 -87.77 8.86
C ASP A 482 -48.63 -87.77 10.01
N ASN A 483 -48.57 -88.92 10.69
CA ASN A 483 -47.88 -89.22 11.96
C ASN A 483 -46.45 -89.81 11.70
N PRO A 484 -45.63 -90.21 12.69
CA PRO A 484 -44.35 -89.58 13.01
C PRO A 484 -43.13 -90.54 12.86
N GLY A 485 -41.91 -90.01 12.86
CA GLY A 485 -40.72 -90.85 12.87
C GLY A 485 -39.43 -90.16 13.32
N SER A 486 -38.97 -90.56 14.52
CA SER A 486 -37.58 -90.87 14.86
C SER A 486 -36.57 -89.75 15.20
N TYR A 487 -36.28 -89.67 16.52
CA TYR A 487 -34.98 -89.60 17.22
C TYR A 487 -34.04 -88.37 17.11
N SER A 488 -33.61 -87.92 18.32
CA SER A 488 -32.72 -86.83 18.77
C SER A 488 -31.20 -86.95 18.39
N PRO A 489 -30.27 -86.18 19.02
CA PRO A 489 -29.81 -84.78 18.83
C PRO A 489 -28.31 -84.75 18.34
N PRO A 490 -27.63 -83.61 18.01
CA PRO A 490 -27.02 -82.71 19.02
C PRO A 490 -26.79 -81.22 18.60
N THR A 491 -26.50 -80.43 19.63
CA THR A 491 -25.82 -79.13 19.78
C THR A 491 -25.13 -78.47 18.57
N GLU A 492 -25.39 -77.17 18.34
CA GLU A 492 -24.35 -76.19 17.92
C GLU A 492 -24.74 -74.71 18.19
N THR A 493 -23.94 -74.09 19.06
CA THR A 493 -23.43 -72.71 19.09
C THR A 493 -24.32 -71.50 18.77
N THR A 494 -24.66 -70.78 19.83
CA THR A 494 -24.98 -69.34 19.85
C THR A 494 -23.73 -68.51 19.48
N PRO A 495 -23.80 -67.57 18.52
CA PRO A 495 -22.83 -66.47 18.45
C PRO A 495 -23.21 -65.45 19.51
N SER A 496 -22.38 -65.35 20.54
CA SER A 496 -22.40 -64.23 21.48
C SER A 496 -21.80 -63.02 20.75
N ASN A 497 -22.64 -62.06 20.37
CA ASN A 497 -22.15 -60.74 20.00
C ASN A 497 -21.92 -59.95 21.29
N SER A 498 -20.68 -60.01 21.77
CA SER A 498 -20.21 -59.20 22.89
C SER A 498 -19.98 -57.78 22.38
N GLU A 499 -20.93 -56.87 22.63
CA GLU A 499 -20.62 -55.45 22.67
C GLU A 499 -19.64 -55.23 23.82
N ALA A 500 -18.38 -54.99 23.48
CA ALA A 500 -17.34 -54.65 24.42
C ALA A 500 -17.64 -53.26 25.00
N THR A 501 -17.89 -53.20 26.30
CA THR A 501 -17.84 -51.96 27.08
C THR A 501 -16.42 -51.39 27.00
N PRO A 502 -16.19 -50.09 26.71
CA PRO A 502 -14.84 -49.52 26.75
C PRO A 502 -14.27 -49.66 28.17
N ALA A 503 -13.13 -50.33 28.30
CA ALA A 503 -12.42 -50.42 29.58
C ALA A 503 -11.69 -49.10 29.83
N ASN A 504 -12.27 -48.24 30.68
CA ASN A 504 -11.59 -47.01 31.12
C ASN A 504 -10.34 -47.36 31.93
N LYS A 505 -9.16 -46.95 31.44
CA LYS A 505 -7.86 -47.17 32.09
C LYS A 505 -7.28 -45.83 32.58
N ASN A 506 -6.82 -45.76 33.82
CA ASN A 506 -6.13 -44.57 34.32
C ASN A 506 -4.78 -44.41 33.60
N VAL A 507 -4.46 -43.18 33.17
CA VAL A 507 -3.23 -42.83 32.46
C VAL A 507 -2.50 -41.70 33.17
N ASN A 508 -1.18 -41.81 33.18
CA ASN A 508 -0.29 -40.80 33.73
C ASN A 508 -0.08 -39.67 32.71
N ILE A 509 -0.35 -38.44 33.13
CA ILE A 509 -0.03 -37.20 32.42
C ILE A 509 1.20 -36.58 33.09
N LEU A 510 2.05 -35.88 32.35
CA LEU A 510 3.22 -35.23 32.92
C LEU A 510 3.00 -33.73 33.03
N VAL A 511 3.22 -33.16 34.21
CA VAL A 511 3.23 -31.71 34.44
C VAL A 511 4.66 -31.29 34.71
N ASN A 512 5.28 -30.54 33.79
CA ASN A 512 6.72 -30.20 33.81
C ASN A 512 7.62 -31.45 33.97
N GLY A 513 7.26 -32.54 33.29
CA GLY A 513 7.98 -33.82 33.37
C GLY A 513 7.72 -34.65 34.63
N LYS A 514 6.95 -34.14 35.60
CA LYS A 514 6.53 -34.89 36.78
C LYS A 514 5.27 -35.70 36.47
N VAL A 515 5.31 -36.99 36.78
CA VAL A 515 4.20 -37.94 36.59
C VAL A 515 3.04 -37.60 37.55
N GLU A 516 1.86 -37.37 36.99
CA GLU A 516 0.61 -37.09 37.70
C GLU A 516 -0.51 -38.00 37.15
N ASN A 517 -1.24 -38.68 38.04
CA ASN A 517 -2.31 -39.62 37.65
C ASN A 517 -3.64 -38.86 37.50
N ILE A 518 -3.75 -38.08 36.42
CA ILE A 518 -4.84 -37.14 36.17
C ILE A 518 -5.49 -37.32 34.79
N GLY A 519 -5.33 -38.51 34.19
CA GLY A 519 -5.89 -38.85 32.88
C GLY A 519 -6.67 -40.16 32.90
N THR A 520 -7.68 -40.26 32.04
CA THR A 520 -8.44 -41.51 31.79
C THR A 520 -8.44 -41.80 30.29
N GLN A 521 -8.15 -43.04 29.92
CA GLN A 521 -8.07 -43.51 28.56
C GLN A 521 -9.28 -44.38 28.20
N SER A 522 -9.84 -44.15 27.02
CA SER A 522 -10.75 -45.07 26.32
C SER A 522 -10.16 -45.43 24.95
N ILE A 523 -10.57 -46.59 24.43
CA ILE A 523 -10.25 -47.05 23.09
C ILE A 523 -11.56 -47.43 22.41
N ASP A 524 -11.79 -46.85 21.24
CA ASP A 524 -12.99 -47.03 20.41
C ASP A 524 -12.59 -47.38 18.97
N VAL A 525 -13.53 -47.90 18.18
CA VAL A 525 -13.38 -48.11 16.74
C VAL A 525 -14.42 -47.27 16.01
N VAL A 526 -13.97 -46.29 15.23
CA VAL A 526 -14.84 -45.39 14.46
C VAL A 526 -14.48 -45.55 12.99
N ASN A 527 -15.46 -45.93 12.16
CA ASN A 527 -15.27 -46.16 10.71
C ASN A 527 -14.12 -47.14 10.37
N GLY A 528 -13.83 -48.10 11.26
CA GLY A 528 -12.75 -49.08 11.09
C GLY A 528 -11.36 -48.60 11.50
N GLN A 529 -11.21 -47.36 11.96
CA GLN A 529 -9.97 -46.83 12.57
C GLN A 529 -10.01 -47.00 14.10
N GLN A 530 -8.89 -47.38 14.69
CA GLN A 530 -8.74 -47.42 16.15
C GLN A 530 -8.49 -45.99 16.67
N VAL A 531 -9.33 -45.57 17.63
CA VAL A 531 -9.30 -44.24 18.23
C VAL A 531 -8.97 -44.38 19.71
N THR A 532 -7.87 -43.78 20.16
CA THR A 532 -7.58 -43.66 21.59
C THR A 532 -7.88 -42.25 22.05
N THR A 533 -8.69 -42.13 23.10
CA THR A 533 -8.99 -40.85 23.74
C THR A 533 -8.40 -40.83 25.13
N ILE A 534 -7.64 -39.79 25.47
CA ILE A 534 -7.22 -39.49 26.85
C ILE A 534 -7.94 -38.22 27.29
N LYS A 535 -8.81 -38.35 28.29
CA LYS A 535 -9.51 -37.25 28.94
C LYS A 535 -8.75 -36.83 30.20
N VAL A 536 -8.45 -35.54 30.31
CA VAL A 536 -7.78 -34.95 31.47
C VAL A 536 -8.79 -34.64 32.57
N ASP A 537 -8.45 -34.96 33.82
CA ASP A 537 -9.24 -34.59 34.99
C ASP A 537 -9.06 -33.10 35.30
N GLU A 538 -10.14 -32.36 35.21
CA GLU A 538 -10.15 -30.92 35.38
C GLU A 538 -9.72 -30.46 36.78
N ALA A 539 -10.28 -31.05 37.82
CA ALA A 539 -10.08 -30.60 39.19
C ALA A 539 -8.64 -30.87 39.64
N GLU A 540 -8.10 -32.04 39.28
CA GLU A 540 -6.71 -32.37 39.63
C GLU A 540 -5.69 -31.60 38.77
N LEU A 541 -6.00 -31.30 37.49
CA LEU A 541 -5.15 -30.43 36.69
C LEU A 541 -5.10 -29.02 37.28
N GLN A 542 -6.23 -28.44 37.66
CA GLN A 542 -6.28 -27.10 38.27
C GLN A 542 -5.41 -27.02 39.53
N LYS A 543 -5.54 -28.00 40.43
CA LYS A 543 -4.71 -28.09 41.64
C LYS A 543 -3.21 -28.17 41.34
N ARG A 544 -2.82 -28.76 40.21
CA ARG A 544 -1.41 -28.82 39.80
C ARG A 544 -0.95 -27.48 39.26
N LEU A 545 -1.74 -26.85 38.39
CA LEU A 545 -1.45 -25.51 37.86
C LEU A 545 -1.30 -24.46 38.97
N GLU A 546 -2.07 -24.55 40.07
CA GLU A 546 -1.94 -23.67 41.25
C GLU A 546 -0.58 -23.79 41.96
N THR A 547 0.04 -24.96 41.91
CA THR A 547 1.36 -25.23 42.52
C THR A 547 2.53 -25.07 41.54
N THR A 548 2.24 -24.81 40.27
CA THR A 548 3.25 -24.68 39.21
C THR A 548 3.50 -23.19 38.92
N GLY A 549 4.74 -22.83 38.56
CA GLY A 549 5.01 -21.51 38.01
C GLY A 549 4.39 -21.32 36.63
N ASP A 550 4.48 -20.10 36.09
CA ASP A 550 4.05 -19.82 34.72
C ASP A 550 4.86 -20.66 33.70
N GLN A 551 4.31 -20.86 32.51
CA GLN A 551 4.88 -21.64 31.40
C GLN A 551 4.96 -23.16 31.67
N ALA A 552 4.02 -23.70 32.44
CA ALA A 552 3.91 -25.14 32.67
C ALA A 552 3.69 -25.93 31.36
N ILE A 553 4.31 -27.10 31.22
CA ILE A 553 4.12 -28.02 30.10
C ILE A 553 3.33 -29.24 30.59
N ILE A 554 2.14 -29.43 30.00
CA ILE A 554 1.23 -30.54 30.27
C ILE A 554 1.36 -31.55 29.13
N THR A 555 2.16 -32.59 29.33
CA THR A 555 2.36 -33.64 28.32
C THR A 555 1.36 -34.78 28.52
N ILE A 556 0.59 -35.08 27.48
CA ILE A 556 -0.39 -36.16 27.41
C ILE A 556 0.21 -37.28 26.53
N PRO A 557 0.79 -38.33 27.13
CA PRO A 557 1.50 -39.36 26.38
C PRO A 557 0.56 -40.46 25.88
N PHE A 558 0.64 -40.76 24.58
CA PHE A 558 0.06 -41.92 23.95
C PHE A 558 1.17 -42.94 23.69
N THR A 559 1.14 -44.04 24.44
CA THR A 559 2.18 -45.09 24.37
C THR A 559 1.84 -46.22 23.41
N GLU A 560 0.55 -46.41 23.12
CA GLU A 560 0.04 -47.35 22.13
C GLU A 560 -0.26 -46.56 20.84
N MET A 561 0.25 -47.05 19.71
CA MET A 561 0.01 -46.46 18.39
C MET A 561 -1.32 -46.95 17.83
N HIS A 562 -2.27 -46.04 17.69
CA HIS A 562 -3.56 -46.25 17.05
C HIS A 562 -3.75 -45.20 15.94
N ASP A 563 -4.70 -45.43 15.04
CA ASP A 563 -4.89 -44.61 13.84
C ASP A 563 -5.18 -43.14 14.18
N ILE A 564 -5.93 -42.91 15.27
CA ILE A 564 -6.26 -41.58 15.79
C ILE A 564 -6.01 -41.53 17.29
N VAL A 565 -5.29 -40.50 17.74
CA VAL A 565 -5.15 -40.19 19.17
C VAL A 565 -5.75 -38.82 19.48
N ILE A 566 -6.49 -38.75 20.58
CA ILE A 566 -7.30 -37.59 20.93
C ILE A 566 -7.07 -37.23 22.40
N ALA A 567 -6.51 -36.04 22.65
CA ALA A 567 -6.50 -35.47 23.99
C ALA A 567 -7.73 -34.58 24.20
N GLU A 568 -8.47 -34.84 25.28
CA GLU A 568 -9.67 -34.11 25.66
C GLU A 568 -9.42 -33.22 26.88
N LEU A 569 -9.55 -31.91 26.68
CA LEU A 569 -9.57 -30.88 27.71
C LEU A 569 -10.88 -30.09 27.59
N ASN A 570 -11.42 -29.55 28.67
CA ASN A 570 -12.56 -28.64 28.56
C ASN A 570 -12.09 -27.18 28.51
N GLY A 571 -13.01 -26.28 28.16
CA GLY A 571 -12.67 -24.87 27.97
C GLY A 571 -12.18 -24.18 29.24
N ARG A 572 -12.66 -24.58 30.44
CA ARG A 572 -12.18 -24.02 31.71
C ARG A 572 -10.74 -24.46 32.01
N MET A 573 -10.39 -25.71 31.74
CA MET A 573 -8.99 -26.14 31.80
C MET A 573 -8.10 -25.30 30.89
N LEU A 574 -8.52 -25.07 29.65
CA LEU A 574 -7.75 -24.27 28.69
C LEU A 574 -7.59 -22.82 29.15
N LYS A 575 -8.65 -22.21 29.71
CA LYS A 575 -8.59 -20.85 30.27
C LYS A 575 -7.62 -20.75 31.44
N ASN A 576 -7.68 -21.71 32.38
CA ASN A 576 -6.73 -21.77 33.50
C ASN A 576 -5.27 -21.95 33.02
N MET A 577 -5.07 -22.68 31.93
CA MET A 577 -3.76 -22.84 31.30
C MET A 577 -3.28 -21.57 30.60
N GLU A 578 -4.18 -20.83 29.95
CA GLU A 578 -3.90 -19.53 29.32
C GLU A 578 -3.35 -18.52 30.32
N ASP A 579 -4.01 -18.39 31.48
CA ASP A 579 -3.60 -17.50 32.59
C ASP A 579 -2.19 -17.81 33.10
N LYS A 580 -1.76 -19.06 32.97
CA LYS A 580 -0.43 -19.56 33.35
C LYS A 580 0.54 -19.64 32.19
N GLN A 581 0.18 -19.17 31.00
CA GLN A 581 0.98 -19.29 29.78
C GLN A 581 1.42 -20.74 29.49
N ALA A 582 0.60 -21.72 29.90
CA ALA A 582 0.94 -23.13 29.85
C ALA A 582 0.81 -23.71 28.43
N ILE A 583 1.44 -24.86 28.21
CA ILE A 583 1.52 -25.56 26.93
C ILE A 583 0.93 -26.96 27.10
N VAL A 584 -0.01 -27.35 26.25
CA VAL A 584 -0.42 -28.75 26.10
C VAL A 584 0.47 -29.42 25.05
N GLU A 585 1.04 -30.57 25.38
CA GLU A 585 1.80 -31.40 24.44
C GLU A 585 1.14 -32.77 24.31
N VAL A 586 0.48 -33.02 23.19
CA VAL A 586 -0.01 -34.36 22.84
C VAL A 586 1.13 -35.11 22.19
N ARG A 587 1.57 -36.23 22.78
CA ARG A 587 2.80 -36.90 22.34
C ARG A 587 2.58 -38.39 22.10
N THR A 588 2.86 -38.84 20.90
CA THR A 588 3.05 -40.25 20.55
C THR A 588 4.54 -40.58 20.46
N ASN A 589 4.88 -41.81 20.10
CA ASN A 589 6.27 -42.21 19.80
C ASN A 589 6.80 -41.64 18.48
N GLN A 590 5.93 -41.27 17.53
CA GLN A 590 6.30 -40.82 16.20
C GLN A 590 5.93 -39.36 15.90
N ALA A 591 5.03 -38.77 16.67
CA ALA A 591 4.58 -37.40 16.47
C ALA A 591 4.29 -36.72 17.80
N ALA A 592 4.47 -35.40 17.86
CA ALA A 592 4.04 -34.58 18.99
C ALA A 592 3.40 -33.30 18.50
N TYR A 593 2.38 -32.84 19.22
CA TYR A 593 1.68 -31.60 18.95
C TYR A 593 1.73 -30.70 20.18
N ARG A 594 2.48 -29.59 20.09
CA ARG A 594 2.81 -28.73 21.22
C ARG A 594 2.12 -27.37 21.06
N LEU A 595 1.04 -27.19 21.82
CA LEU A 595 0.07 -26.10 21.73
C LEU A 595 0.14 -25.19 22.96
N PRO A 596 0.66 -23.95 22.85
CA PRO A 596 0.50 -22.96 23.91
C PRO A 596 -0.99 -22.61 24.04
N ALA A 597 -1.52 -22.64 25.26
CA ALA A 597 -2.96 -22.44 25.52
C ALA A 597 -3.47 -21.08 24.99
N GLN A 598 -2.63 -20.04 25.08
CA GLN A 598 -2.89 -18.68 24.58
C GLN A 598 -3.16 -18.59 23.07
N ARG A 599 -2.85 -19.64 22.30
CA ARG A 599 -3.08 -19.67 20.85
C ARG A 599 -4.48 -20.17 20.49
N ILE A 600 -5.26 -20.61 21.48
CA ILE A 600 -6.63 -21.07 21.30
C ILE A 600 -7.52 -20.13 22.10
N ASP A 601 -8.16 -19.19 21.41
CA ASP A 601 -9.14 -18.28 22.01
C ASP A 601 -10.45 -19.04 22.31
N ILE A 602 -10.48 -19.65 23.49
CA ILE A 602 -11.61 -20.48 23.91
C ILE A 602 -12.87 -19.66 24.17
N GLU A 603 -12.72 -18.38 24.51
CA GLU A 603 -13.85 -17.47 24.74
C GLU A 603 -14.52 -17.13 23.41
N SER A 604 -13.74 -16.77 22.39
CA SER A 604 -14.26 -16.56 21.03
C SER A 604 -14.88 -17.84 20.44
N LEU A 605 -14.32 -19.01 20.72
CA LEU A 605 -14.94 -20.30 20.33
C LEU A 605 -16.25 -20.56 21.09
N ALA A 606 -16.31 -20.23 22.38
CA ALA A 606 -17.52 -20.37 23.19
C ALA A 606 -18.66 -19.50 22.66
N GLU A 607 -18.36 -18.25 22.28
CA GLU A 607 -19.31 -17.32 21.69
C GLU A 607 -19.92 -17.85 20.38
N GLN A 608 -19.14 -18.58 19.57
CA GLN A 608 -19.62 -19.21 18.33
C GLN A 608 -20.60 -20.38 18.57
N PHE A 609 -20.63 -20.96 19.77
CA PHE A 609 -21.67 -21.92 20.20
C PHE A 609 -22.93 -21.23 20.79
N GLY A 610 -22.96 -19.90 20.86
CA GLY A 610 -24.04 -19.06 21.37
C GLY A 610 -23.74 -18.43 22.73
N ALA A 611 -24.54 -17.45 23.16
CA ALA A 611 -24.34 -16.72 24.43
C ALA A 611 -24.58 -17.61 25.68
N ASN A 612 -23.92 -17.26 26.79
CA ASN A 612 -24.02 -17.91 28.12
C ASN A 612 -23.61 -19.39 28.13
N ARG A 613 -22.45 -19.72 27.56
CA ARG A 613 -21.88 -21.06 27.62
C ARG A 613 -20.86 -21.12 28.74
N GLU A 614 -21.03 -22.07 29.65
CA GLU A 614 -20.02 -22.36 30.65
C GLU A 614 -18.83 -23.05 29.97
N LEU A 615 -17.62 -22.52 30.13
CA LEU A 615 -16.43 -23.04 29.46
C LEU A 615 -16.16 -24.52 29.78
N GLN A 616 -16.57 -25.00 30.96
CA GLN A 616 -16.42 -26.39 31.39
C GLN A 616 -17.21 -27.40 30.53
N ASP A 617 -18.25 -26.94 29.82
CA ASP A 617 -19.12 -27.80 29.00
C ASP A 617 -18.62 -27.92 27.55
N ILE A 618 -17.67 -27.07 27.15
CA ILE A 618 -17.05 -27.09 25.81
C ILE A 618 -15.84 -28.02 25.86
N MET A 619 -15.87 -29.09 25.07
CA MET A 619 -14.78 -30.06 24.99
C MET A 619 -13.83 -29.70 23.83
N LEU A 620 -12.59 -29.41 24.14
CA LEU A 620 -11.50 -29.30 23.19
C LEU A 620 -10.87 -30.67 22.93
N ARG A 621 -10.86 -31.08 21.67
CA ARG A 621 -10.23 -32.30 21.17
C ARG A 621 -9.00 -31.92 20.36
N ILE A 622 -7.82 -32.31 20.83
CA ILE A 622 -6.54 -32.15 20.13
C ILE A 622 -6.20 -33.51 19.52
N GLU A 623 -6.18 -33.58 18.19
CA GLU A 623 -6.12 -34.84 17.46
C GLU A 623 -4.81 -34.94 16.65
N ILE A 624 -4.16 -36.11 16.73
CA ILE A 624 -3.08 -36.53 15.82
C ILE A 624 -3.59 -37.80 15.13
N GLU A 625 -3.62 -37.79 13.81
CA GLU A 625 -4.19 -38.86 12.98
C GLU A 625 -3.19 -39.30 11.92
N ILE A 626 -3.12 -40.63 11.72
CA ILE A 626 -2.51 -41.25 10.55
C ILE A 626 -3.57 -41.27 9.44
N PRO A 627 -3.38 -40.52 8.34
CA PRO A 627 -4.36 -40.49 7.25
C PRO A 627 -4.54 -41.88 6.63
N SER A 628 -5.67 -42.07 5.94
CA SER A 628 -5.90 -43.31 5.19
C SER A 628 -4.81 -43.55 4.13
N ASN A 629 -4.58 -44.82 3.79
CA ASN A 629 -3.61 -45.19 2.74
C ASN A 629 -3.90 -44.49 1.39
N GLU A 630 -5.17 -44.28 1.04
CA GLU A 630 -5.55 -43.55 -0.18
C GLU A 630 -5.10 -42.09 -0.12
N THR A 631 -5.29 -41.44 1.03
CA THR A 631 -4.84 -40.06 1.27
C THR A 631 -3.31 -39.95 1.24
N ILE A 632 -2.60 -40.91 1.82
CA ILE A 632 -1.13 -40.97 1.78
C ILE A 632 -0.64 -41.07 0.33
N GLN A 633 -1.19 -42.00 -0.45
CA GLN A 633 -0.81 -42.18 -1.86
C GLN A 633 -1.12 -40.94 -2.71
N ALA A 634 -2.24 -40.26 -2.45
CA ALA A 634 -2.57 -39.01 -3.12
C ALA A 634 -1.53 -37.91 -2.81
N ALA A 635 -1.12 -37.80 -1.55
CA ALA A 635 -0.10 -36.84 -1.11
C ALA A 635 1.28 -37.14 -1.73
N GLU A 636 1.70 -38.41 -1.74
CA GLU A 636 2.96 -38.84 -2.37
C GLU A 636 2.98 -38.57 -3.88
N LYS A 637 1.85 -38.79 -4.55
CA LYS A 637 1.69 -38.48 -5.98
C LYS A 637 1.77 -36.98 -6.24
N ALA A 638 1.12 -36.15 -5.41
CA ALA A 638 1.19 -34.70 -5.51
C ALA A 638 2.63 -34.19 -5.30
N ALA A 639 3.35 -34.74 -4.32
CA ALA A 639 4.75 -34.43 -4.05
C ALA A 639 5.63 -34.77 -5.26
N SER A 640 5.50 -36.00 -5.76
CA SER A 640 6.28 -36.49 -6.90
C SER A 640 6.03 -35.67 -8.18
N ALA A 641 4.78 -35.22 -8.40
CA ALA A 641 4.43 -34.37 -9.54
C ALA A 641 5.12 -33.00 -9.51
N GLN A 642 5.54 -32.52 -8.33
CA GLN A 642 6.28 -31.28 -8.13
C GLN A 642 7.79 -31.52 -7.96
N GLY A 643 8.28 -32.74 -8.21
CA GLY A 643 9.70 -33.09 -8.06
C GLY A 643 10.16 -33.25 -6.60
N LEU A 644 9.22 -33.36 -5.65
CA LEU A 644 9.50 -33.54 -4.23
C LEU A 644 9.53 -35.04 -3.89
N GLN A 645 10.53 -35.48 -3.16
CA GLN A 645 10.57 -36.82 -2.58
C GLN A 645 10.03 -36.77 -1.14
N MET A 646 8.97 -37.50 -0.86
CA MET A 646 8.46 -37.63 0.51
C MET A 646 9.41 -38.52 1.35
N VAL A 647 9.87 -37.98 2.48
CA VAL A 647 10.79 -38.67 3.40
C VAL A 647 10.02 -39.33 4.54
N VAL A 648 8.93 -38.70 4.97
CA VAL A 648 8.07 -39.19 6.05
C VAL A 648 6.62 -39.18 5.56
N PRO A 649 5.82 -40.24 5.78
CA PRO A 649 4.39 -40.23 5.49
C PRO A 649 3.68 -39.04 6.16
N PRO A 650 2.60 -38.52 5.57
CA PRO A 650 1.91 -37.37 6.13
C PRO A 650 1.15 -37.72 7.41
N TRP A 651 1.05 -36.76 8.32
CA TRP A 651 0.29 -36.83 9.57
C TRP A 651 -0.72 -35.69 9.62
N ASN A 652 -1.96 -35.97 10.02
CA ASN A 652 -3.00 -34.96 10.19
C ASN A 652 -3.01 -34.46 11.64
N PHE A 653 -3.01 -33.14 11.81
CA PHE A 653 -3.07 -32.48 13.11
C PHE A 653 -4.26 -31.52 13.12
N SER A 654 -5.21 -31.74 14.03
CA SER A 654 -6.40 -30.89 14.16
C SER A 654 -6.72 -30.55 15.61
N VAL A 655 -7.42 -29.43 15.78
CA VAL A 655 -7.94 -28.98 17.07
C VAL A 655 -9.40 -28.62 16.86
N LYS A 656 -10.28 -29.27 17.62
CA LYS A 656 -11.73 -29.14 17.47
C LYS A 656 -12.36 -28.81 18.82
N ALA A 657 -13.23 -27.81 18.86
CA ALA A 657 -14.11 -27.57 20.00
C ALA A 657 -15.45 -28.26 19.75
N VAL A 658 -15.99 -28.94 20.75
CA VAL A 658 -17.23 -29.72 20.67
C VAL A 658 -18.15 -29.30 21.79
N TYR A 659 -19.37 -28.91 21.45
CA TYR A 659 -20.41 -28.55 22.41
C TYR A 659 -21.79 -28.93 21.87
N GLY A 660 -22.59 -29.65 22.66
CA GLY A 660 -23.97 -30.00 22.29
C GLY A 660 -24.11 -30.74 20.95
N GLY A 661 -23.13 -31.57 20.59
CA GLY A 661 -23.08 -32.30 19.31
C GLY A 661 -22.61 -31.48 18.10
N ARG A 662 -22.37 -30.17 18.26
CA ARG A 662 -21.74 -29.31 17.23
C ARG A 662 -20.22 -29.35 17.40
N THR A 663 -19.51 -29.30 16.28
CA THR A 663 -18.03 -29.25 16.23
C THR A 663 -17.59 -28.01 15.48
N LEU A 664 -16.65 -27.25 16.04
CA LEU A 664 -15.96 -26.14 15.40
C LEU A 664 -14.47 -26.47 15.33
N GLU A 665 -13.87 -26.34 14.15
CA GLU A 665 -12.43 -26.56 13.98
C GLU A 665 -11.66 -25.24 14.12
N VAL A 666 -10.55 -25.28 14.86
CA VAL A 666 -9.61 -24.17 14.93
C VAL A 666 -8.71 -24.24 13.71
N THR A 667 -8.94 -23.40 12.71
CA THR A 667 -8.25 -23.50 11.42
C THR A 667 -6.97 -22.68 11.33
N LYS A 668 -6.82 -21.65 12.18
CA LYS A 668 -5.68 -20.72 12.20
C LYS A 668 -5.24 -20.36 13.62
N PHE A 669 -3.96 -20.03 13.76
CA PHE A 669 -3.32 -19.52 14.98
C PHE A 669 -2.72 -18.14 14.72
N ASP A 670 -2.65 -17.31 15.75
CA ASP A 670 -2.05 -15.96 15.70
C ASP A 670 -0.51 -15.96 15.82
N ALA A 671 0.08 -17.10 16.23
CA ALA A 671 1.52 -17.32 16.28
C ALA A 671 1.88 -18.80 16.04
N PHE A 672 3.16 -19.06 15.74
CA PHE A 672 3.62 -20.40 15.38
C PHE A 672 3.36 -21.42 16.49
N VAL A 673 2.75 -22.53 16.10
CA VAL A 673 2.59 -23.72 16.92
C VAL A 673 3.52 -24.82 16.40
N GLU A 674 4.12 -25.61 17.29
CA GLU A 674 5.09 -26.65 16.94
C GLU A 674 4.43 -28.02 16.79
N ARG A 675 4.77 -28.72 15.70
CA ARG A 675 4.53 -30.15 15.48
C ARG A 675 5.87 -30.83 15.31
N SER A 676 6.11 -31.91 16.03
CA SER A 676 7.31 -32.72 15.85
C SER A 676 6.92 -34.03 15.18
N ILE A 677 7.63 -34.44 14.13
CA ILE A 677 7.46 -35.73 13.47
C ILE A 677 8.80 -36.45 13.47
N ALA A 678 8.83 -37.70 13.94
CA ALA A 678 10.00 -38.54 13.92
C ALA A 678 10.39 -38.88 12.48
N ILE A 679 11.67 -38.70 12.17
CA ILE A 679 12.25 -39.13 10.91
C ILE A 679 12.63 -40.61 11.07
N PRO A 680 12.18 -41.51 10.19
CA PRO A 680 12.53 -42.93 10.26
C PRO A 680 14.05 -43.14 10.20
N ASP A 681 14.57 -44.11 10.96
CA ASP A 681 16.00 -44.47 10.96
C ASP A 681 16.51 -44.91 9.56
N SER A 682 15.60 -45.32 8.67
CA SER A 682 15.91 -45.66 7.28
C SER A 682 16.16 -44.44 6.39
N ALA A 683 15.75 -43.24 6.81
CA ALA A 683 15.97 -42.01 6.08
C ALA A 683 17.36 -41.43 6.40
N ASP A 684 18.05 -40.91 5.38
CA ASP A 684 19.31 -40.19 5.58
C ASP A 684 19.02 -38.80 6.19
N PRO A 685 19.51 -38.48 7.40
CA PRO A 685 19.28 -37.18 8.02
C PRO A 685 19.81 -35.99 7.21
N ASN A 686 20.75 -36.23 6.27
CA ASN A 686 21.27 -35.19 5.37
C ASN A 686 20.39 -34.98 4.13
N LYS A 687 19.39 -35.84 3.90
CA LYS A 687 18.42 -35.72 2.80
C LYS A 687 17.08 -35.24 3.30
N ILE A 688 17.09 -34.14 4.05
CA ILE A 688 15.90 -33.50 4.60
C ILE A 688 15.98 -32.01 4.28
N THR A 689 15.04 -31.56 3.46
CA THR A 689 15.01 -30.15 3.05
C THR A 689 14.10 -29.35 3.97
N THR A 690 12.84 -29.77 4.10
CA THR A 690 11.83 -29.05 4.89
C THR A 690 10.60 -29.90 5.15
N GLY A 691 9.82 -29.52 6.16
CA GLY A 691 8.43 -29.90 6.28
C GLY A 691 7.56 -29.18 5.26
N VAL A 692 6.43 -29.80 4.92
CA VAL A 692 5.43 -29.29 3.99
C VAL A 692 4.03 -29.51 4.53
N VAL A 693 3.12 -28.63 4.12
CA VAL A 693 1.67 -28.86 4.20
C VAL A 693 1.20 -29.42 2.87
N VAL A 694 0.32 -30.41 2.94
CA VAL A 694 -0.42 -30.94 1.78
C VAL A 694 -1.88 -30.56 1.96
N ASP A 695 -2.36 -29.63 1.15
CA ASP A 695 -3.76 -29.19 1.15
C ASP A 695 -4.65 -30.23 0.44
N ALA A 696 -5.96 -30.18 0.68
CA ALA A 696 -6.93 -31.15 0.16
C ALA A 696 -7.02 -31.16 -1.39
N ASP A 697 -6.64 -30.06 -2.03
CA ASP A 697 -6.56 -29.92 -3.49
C ASP A 697 -5.24 -30.47 -4.09
N GLY A 698 -4.34 -30.99 -3.24
CA GLY A 698 -3.02 -31.48 -3.62
C GLY A 698 -1.96 -30.39 -3.76
N ALA A 699 -2.27 -29.13 -3.41
CA ALA A 699 -1.25 -28.10 -3.32
C ALA A 699 -0.27 -28.42 -2.18
N ILE A 700 1.02 -28.16 -2.44
CA ILE A 700 2.09 -28.41 -1.48
C ILE A 700 2.83 -27.12 -1.24
N ARG A 701 3.08 -26.82 0.03
CA ARG A 701 3.79 -25.60 0.42
C ARG A 701 4.79 -25.86 1.53
N HIS A 702 5.87 -25.09 1.50
CA HIS A 702 6.83 -25.00 2.59
C HIS A 702 6.16 -24.66 3.92
N VAL A 703 6.69 -25.23 5.00
CA VAL A 703 6.51 -24.71 6.36
C VAL A 703 7.86 -24.71 7.09
N PRO A 704 8.19 -23.66 7.87
CA PRO A 704 9.45 -23.59 8.58
C PRO A 704 9.70 -24.82 9.43
N THR A 705 10.84 -25.47 9.19
CA THR A 705 11.15 -26.78 9.79
C THR A 705 12.59 -26.84 10.25
N LYS A 706 12.77 -27.18 11.53
CA LYS A 706 14.06 -27.41 12.16
C LYS A 706 14.26 -28.89 12.43
N VAL A 707 15.35 -29.48 11.94
CA VAL A 707 15.67 -30.88 12.21
C VAL A 707 16.55 -30.95 13.45
N VAL A 708 16.10 -31.67 14.47
CA VAL A 708 16.82 -31.83 15.74
C VAL A 708 17.09 -33.30 16.03
N ASN A 709 18.25 -33.59 16.62
CA ASN A 709 18.54 -34.93 17.16
C ASN A 709 18.23 -34.92 18.65
N GLN A 710 17.33 -35.79 19.09
CA GLN A 710 16.97 -36.00 20.49
C GLN A 710 17.21 -37.47 20.83
N GLU A 711 18.21 -37.74 21.66
CA GLU A 711 18.55 -39.08 22.16
C GLU A 711 18.81 -40.14 21.05
N GLY A 712 19.33 -39.71 19.90
CA GLY A 712 19.65 -40.59 18.76
C GLY A 712 18.56 -40.64 17.69
N THR A 713 17.36 -40.15 17.98
CA THR A 713 16.26 -40.05 17.02
C THR A 713 16.20 -38.63 16.43
N TYR A 714 16.09 -38.55 15.11
CA TYR A 714 15.90 -37.27 14.43
C TYR A 714 14.41 -36.90 14.39
N PHE A 715 14.10 -35.65 14.71
CA PHE A 715 12.75 -35.10 14.61
C PHE A 715 12.74 -33.86 13.72
N ALA A 716 11.74 -33.77 12.86
CA ALA A 716 11.39 -32.54 12.17
C ALA A 716 10.43 -31.72 13.04
N LYS A 717 10.91 -30.60 13.60
CA LYS A 717 10.10 -29.60 14.31
C LYS A 717 9.54 -28.61 13.30
N ILE A 718 8.29 -28.83 12.92
CA ILE A 718 7.51 -28.03 11.97
C ILE A 718 6.75 -26.95 12.73
N ASN A 719 6.95 -25.69 12.34
CA ASN A 719 6.25 -24.55 12.91
C ASN A 719 5.23 -24.03 11.90
N SER A 720 3.96 -23.98 12.28
CA SER A 720 2.87 -23.55 11.38
C SER A 720 1.75 -22.83 12.13
N LEU A 721 1.06 -21.94 11.40
CA LEU A 721 -0.11 -21.18 11.84
C LEU A 721 -1.44 -21.86 11.49
N THR A 722 -1.44 -23.05 10.90
CA THR A 722 -2.69 -23.74 10.51
C THR A 722 -2.78 -25.14 11.08
N ASN A 723 -3.99 -25.68 11.18
CA ASN A 723 -4.21 -27.14 11.25
C ASN A 723 -4.30 -27.70 9.84
N SER A 724 -3.66 -28.85 9.61
CA SER A 724 -3.48 -29.44 8.27
C SER A 724 -2.81 -30.81 8.35
N MET A 725 -2.62 -31.41 7.17
CA MET A 725 -1.77 -32.56 6.94
C MET A 725 -0.33 -32.14 6.67
N TYR A 726 0.62 -32.67 7.44
CA TYR A 726 2.04 -32.31 7.43
C TYR A 726 2.93 -33.49 7.09
N SER A 727 3.98 -33.25 6.32
CA SER A 727 4.99 -34.24 5.95
C SER A 727 6.38 -33.59 5.89
N VAL A 728 7.42 -34.38 5.61
CA VAL A 728 8.79 -33.95 5.43
C VAL A 728 9.28 -34.40 4.06
N VAL A 729 9.92 -33.51 3.32
CA VAL A 729 10.38 -33.78 1.95
C VAL A 729 11.87 -33.54 1.76
N TRP A 730 12.41 -34.21 0.75
CA TRP A 730 13.70 -33.99 0.14
C TRP A 730 13.52 -33.37 -1.24
N HIS A 731 14.11 -32.20 -1.44
CA HIS A 731 14.02 -31.42 -2.67
C HIS A 731 15.29 -30.54 -2.81
N PRO A 732 16.42 -31.12 -3.21
CA PRO A 732 17.64 -30.36 -3.45
C PRO A 732 17.48 -29.59 -4.77
N LEU A 733 17.75 -28.29 -4.72
CA LEU A 733 17.77 -27.42 -5.89
C LEU A 733 19.05 -26.59 -5.91
N GLU A 734 19.73 -26.61 -7.06
CA GLU A 734 20.89 -25.77 -7.32
C GLU A 734 20.66 -24.95 -8.58
N PHE A 735 21.07 -23.68 -8.56
CA PHE A 735 21.01 -22.81 -9.74
C PHE A 735 22.40 -22.60 -10.34
N ALA A 736 22.48 -22.72 -11.67
CA ALA A 736 23.78 -22.71 -12.37
C ALA A 736 24.49 -21.36 -12.26
N ASP A 737 23.74 -20.26 -12.28
CA ASP A 737 24.28 -18.89 -12.26
C ASP A 737 24.68 -18.38 -10.86
N VAL A 738 24.44 -19.17 -9.80
CA VAL A 738 24.92 -18.84 -8.45
C VAL A 738 26.11 -19.67 -8.01
N GLU A 739 26.63 -20.57 -8.84
CA GLU A 739 27.68 -21.53 -8.46
C GLU A 739 28.93 -20.88 -7.83
N ASN A 740 29.30 -19.69 -8.34
CA ASN A 740 30.43 -18.88 -7.87
C ASN A 740 29.99 -17.56 -7.19
N HIS A 741 28.70 -17.42 -6.88
CA HIS A 741 28.12 -16.21 -6.31
C HIS A 741 28.15 -16.25 -4.78
N TRP A 742 28.37 -15.11 -4.11
CA TRP A 742 28.50 -15.04 -2.65
C TRP A 742 27.26 -15.54 -1.89
N ALA A 743 26.09 -15.46 -2.52
CA ALA A 743 24.82 -15.92 -1.96
C ALA A 743 24.43 -17.37 -2.33
N LYS A 744 25.33 -18.16 -2.93
CA LYS A 744 25.06 -19.53 -3.41
C LYS A 744 24.27 -20.37 -2.40
N ASP A 745 24.80 -20.47 -1.18
CA ASP A 745 24.24 -21.38 -0.17
C ASP A 745 22.84 -20.94 0.27
N ALA A 746 22.64 -19.64 0.46
CA ALA A 746 21.33 -19.09 0.83
C ALA A 746 20.30 -19.22 -0.29
N VAL A 747 20.72 -18.99 -1.54
CA VAL A 747 19.85 -19.13 -2.72
C VAL A 747 19.43 -20.59 -2.90
N ASN A 748 20.39 -21.53 -2.86
CA ASN A 748 20.10 -22.95 -3.02
C ASN A 748 19.23 -23.49 -1.87
N ASP A 749 19.48 -23.07 -0.62
CA ASP A 749 18.65 -23.45 0.53
C ASP A 749 17.21 -22.91 0.39
N MET A 750 17.03 -21.61 0.10
CA MET A 750 15.69 -21.03 -0.07
C MET A 750 14.95 -21.57 -1.29
N GLY A 751 15.67 -21.91 -2.38
CA GLY A 751 15.11 -22.59 -3.54
C GLY A 751 14.68 -24.02 -3.23
N SER A 752 15.55 -24.79 -2.58
CA SER A 752 15.27 -26.16 -2.13
C SER A 752 14.02 -26.20 -1.22
N ARG A 753 13.85 -25.20 -0.36
CA ARG A 753 12.68 -25.08 0.53
C ARG A 753 11.40 -24.64 -0.17
N MET A 754 11.41 -24.32 -1.47
CA MET A 754 10.27 -23.73 -2.21
C MET A 754 9.87 -22.33 -1.74
N VAL A 755 10.79 -21.60 -1.09
CA VAL A 755 10.57 -20.23 -0.62
C VAL A 755 10.78 -19.24 -1.76
N ILE A 756 11.83 -19.45 -2.56
CA ILE A 756 12.17 -18.60 -3.70
C ILE A 756 12.36 -19.44 -4.96
N ASN A 757 11.55 -19.19 -5.97
CA ASN A 757 11.62 -19.91 -7.24
C ASN A 757 12.68 -19.29 -8.16
N GLY A 758 13.33 -20.12 -8.98
CA GLY A 758 14.18 -19.67 -10.09
C GLY A 758 13.38 -19.02 -11.22
N THR A 759 14.09 -18.48 -12.20
CA THR A 759 13.49 -17.83 -13.38
C THR A 759 13.24 -18.81 -14.53
N GLY A 760 13.49 -20.10 -14.32
CA GLY A 760 13.41 -21.16 -15.32
C GLY A 760 14.79 -21.59 -15.84
N ASN A 761 14.84 -22.75 -16.52
CA ASN A 761 16.05 -23.34 -17.12
C ASN A 761 17.24 -23.53 -16.14
N GLY A 762 16.97 -23.72 -14.86
CA GLY A 762 18.02 -23.86 -13.84
C GLY A 762 18.72 -22.55 -13.45
N MET A 763 18.14 -21.39 -13.78
CA MET A 763 18.71 -20.06 -13.49
C MET A 763 17.96 -19.34 -12.37
N PHE A 764 18.66 -18.46 -11.64
CA PHE A 764 18.12 -17.69 -10.52
C PHE A 764 18.12 -16.17 -10.72
N GLN A 765 19.10 -15.62 -11.44
CA GLN A 765 19.39 -14.20 -11.61
C GLN A 765 19.66 -13.48 -10.27
N PRO A 766 20.77 -13.79 -9.57
CA PRO A 766 21.02 -13.32 -8.21
C PRO A 766 21.04 -11.79 -8.05
N ASP A 767 21.64 -11.08 -9.01
CA ASP A 767 21.83 -9.62 -8.96
C ASP A 767 20.65 -8.81 -9.50
N ARG A 768 19.55 -9.46 -9.89
CA ARG A 768 18.37 -8.77 -10.41
C ARG A 768 17.56 -8.17 -9.26
N ASP A 769 17.19 -6.90 -9.40
CA ASP A 769 16.23 -6.26 -8.50
C ASP A 769 14.86 -6.94 -8.54
N ILE A 770 14.25 -7.06 -7.37
CA ILE A 770 12.96 -7.74 -7.18
C ILE A 770 11.80 -6.73 -7.10
N THR A 771 10.60 -7.14 -7.53
CA THR A 771 9.40 -6.30 -7.33
C THR A 771 8.83 -6.44 -5.92
N ARG A 772 7.97 -5.50 -5.53
CA ARG A 772 7.22 -5.54 -4.26
C ARG A 772 6.37 -6.80 -4.13
N ALA A 773 5.69 -7.22 -5.19
CA ALA A 773 4.88 -8.45 -5.20
C ALA A 773 5.73 -9.73 -5.06
N GLU A 774 6.87 -9.76 -5.75
CA GLU A 774 7.82 -10.87 -5.63
C GLU A 774 8.37 -10.97 -4.20
N PHE A 775 8.74 -9.84 -3.58
CA PHE A 775 9.22 -9.81 -2.19
C PHE A 775 8.14 -10.27 -1.19
N ALA A 776 6.92 -9.73 -1.28
CA ALA A 776 5.82 -10.14 -0.41
C ALA A 776 5.51 -11.64 -0.54
N SER A 777 5.50 -12.16 -1.78
CA SER A 777 5.28 -13.60 -2.04
C SER A 777 6.36 -14.48 -1.40
N ILE A 778 7.61 -14.03 -1.41
CA ILE A 778 8.72 -14.75 -0.78
C ILE A 778 8.58 -14.76 0.74
N VAL A 779 8.21 -13.63 1.37
CA VAL A 779 7.99 -13.57 2.83
C VAL A 779 6.86 -14.52 3.25
N VAL A 780 5.72 -14.49 2.53
CA VAL A 780 4.57 -15.38 2.77
C VAL A 780 4.95 -16.86 2.66
N ARG A 781 5.71 -17.24 1.62
CA ARG A 781 6.20 -18.62 1.47
C ARG A 781 7.23 -18.98 2.54
N GLY A 782 8.14 -18.07 2.86
CA GLY A 782 9.18 -18.26 3.87
C GLY A 782 8.60 -18.52 5.25
N LEU A 783 7.53 -17.81 5.61
CA LEU A 783 6.79 -18.03 6.86
C LEU A 783 5.83 -19.23 6.80
N GLY A 784 5.69 -19.90 5.65
CA GLY A 784 4.79 -21.02 5.46
C GLY A 784 3.32 -20.66 5.68
N LEU A 785 2.91 -19.48 5.23
CA LEU A 785 1.52 -19.03 5.33
C LEU A 785 0.67 -19.62 4.20
N LYS A 786 -0.58 -20.00 4.51
CA LYS A 786 -1.55 -20.44 3.51
C LYS A 786 -2.03 -19.24 2.70
N GLN A 787 -1.87 -19.29 1.37
CA GLN A 787 -2.33 -18.22 0.49
C GLN A 787 -3.85 -18.26 0.36
N GLU A 788 -4.50 -17.11 0.50
CA GLU A 788 -5.96 -16.98 0.38
C GLU A 788 -6.33 -16.69 -1.07
N ASN A 789 -7.12 -17.56 -1.68
CA ASN A 789 -7.58 -17.41 -3.07
C ASN A 789 -9.02 -16.87 -3.15
N ASP A 790 -9.48 -16.16 -2.11
CA ASP A 790 -10.82 -15.61 -2.09
C ASP A 790 -10.94 -14.47 -3.11
N SER A 791 -11.71 -14.72 -4.18
CA SER A 791 -11.94 -13.80 -5.27
C SER A 791 -12.64 -12.50 -4.85
N GLU A 792 -13.20 -12.43 -3.64
CA GLU A 792 -13.90 -11.24 -3.12
C GLU A 792 -13.03 -10.34 -2.23
N SER A 793 -11.90 -10.84 -1.71
CA SER A 793 -11.00 -10.08 -0.82
C SER A 793 -10.01 -9.22 -1.62
N LYS A 794 -10.39 -7.97 -1.92
CA LYS A 794 -9.47 -6.97 -2.51
C LYS A 794 -8.77 -6.16 -1.43
N ALA A 795 -7.57 -6.58 -1.05
CA ALA A 795 -6.72 -5.83 -0.11
C ALA A 795 -6.27 -4.46 -0.67
N PHE A 796 -6.00 -4.38 -1.98
CA PHE A 796 -5.50 -3.18 -2.65
C PHE A 796 -6.17 -2.97 -4.01
N SER A 797 -6.26 -1.71 -4.46
CA SER A 797 -7.01 -1.33 -5.65
C SER A 797 -6.38 -1.79 -6.97
N ASP A 798 -5.06 -2.00 -6.99
CA ASP A 798 -4.24 -2.36 -8.15
C ASP A 798 -3.77 -3.83 -8.16
N VAL A 799 -4.39 -4.66 -7.33
CA VAL A 799 -4.15 -6.11 -7.28
C VAL A 799 -5.42 -6.83 -7.73
N LEU A 800 -5.34 -7.52 -8.86
CA LEU A 800 -6.47 -8.26 -9.42
C LEU A 800 -6.49 -9.68 -8.85
N ALA A 801 -7.68 -10.27 -8.69
CA ALA A 801 -7.83 -11.66 -8.25
C ALA A 801 -7.12 -12.67 -9.18
N SER A 802 -6.95 -12.33 -10.45
CA SER A 802 -6.25 -13.15 -11.45
C SER A 802 -4.73 -13.01 -11.42
N ASP A 803 -4.19 -12.04 -10.69
CA ASP A 803 -2.73 -11.86 -10.63
C ASP A 803 -2.08 -13.02 -9.89
N TRP A 804 -0.94 -13.50 -10.39
CA TRP A 804 -0.24 -14.65 -9.80
C TRP A 804 0.18 -14.42 -8.33
N PHE A 805 0.32 -13.16 -7.93
CA PHE A 805 0.70 -12.73 -6.58
C PHE A 805 -0.52 -12.37 -5.71
N SER A 806 -1.74 -12.44 -6.23
CA SER A 806 -2.95 -11.95 -5.55
C SER A 806 -3.13 -12.59 -4.18
N GLY A 807 -3.15 -13.93 -4.12
CA GLY A 807 -3.32 -14.64 -2.86
C GLY A 807 -2.17 -14.41 -1.87
N ALA A 808 -0.95 -14.22 -2.36
CA ALA A 808 0.18 -13.87 -1.50
C ALA A 808 0.05 -12.47 -0.90
N ILE A 809 -0.36 -11.47 -1.69
CA ILE A 809 -0.54 -10.10 -1.21
C ILE A 809 -1.71 -10.03 -0.23
N THR A 810 -2.84 -10.67 -0.54
CA THR A 810 -4.00 -10.73 0.36
C THR A 810 -3.63 -11.36 1.70
N THR A 811 -2.92 -12.50 1.68
CA THR A 811 -2.40 -13.12 2.90
C THR A 811 -1.41 -12.22 3.63
N ALA A 812 -0.46 -11.60 2.93
CA ALA A 812 0.49 -10.69 3.57
C ALA A 812 -0.21 -9.51 4.26
N SER A 813 -1.26 -8.97 3.66
CA SER A 813 -2.08 -7.91 4.27
C SER A 813 -2.87 -8.41 5.48
N ALA A 814 -3.50 -9.59 5.39
CA ALA A 814 -4.27 -10.19 6.48
C ALA A 814 -3.42 -10.46 7.74
N TYR A 815 -2.14 -10.81 7.54
CA TYR A 815 -1.16 -10.98 8.62
C TYR A 815 -0.40 -9.69 8.97
N GLN A 816 -0.78 -8.55 8.40
CA GLN A 816 -0.17 -7.23 8.64
C GLN A 816 1.34 -7.20 8.36
N LEU A 817 1.79 -7.97 7.37
CA LEU A 817 3.18 -7.97 6.91
C LEU A 817 3.47 -6.77 6.01
N ILE A 818 2.48 -6.37 5.21
CA ILE A 818 2.58 -5.29 4.23
C ILE A 818 1.48 -4.25 4.45
N ASN A 819 1.76 -3.03 4.03
CA ASN A 819 0.79 -1.94 3.95
C ASN A 819 0.76 -1.39 2.51
N GLY A 820 -0.38 -0.83 2.13
CA GLY A 820 -0.56 -0.09 0.88
C GLY A 820 -0.08 1.35 1.00
N PHE A 821 -0.04 2.03 -0.14
CA PHE A 821 0.13 3.47 -0.20
C PHE A 821 -1.17 4.18 0.17
N SER A 822 -1.08 5.47 0.48
CA SER A 822 -2.23 6.29 0.89
C SER A 822 -3.34 6.41 -0.17
N ASP A 823 -3.02 6.10 -1.43
CA ASP A 823 -3.96 6.04 -2.56
C ASP A 823 -4.72 4.69 -2.64
N GLY A 824 -4.48 3.77 -1.70
CA GLY A 824 -5.07 2.42 -1.66
C GLY A 824 -4.41 1.41 -2.59
N SER A 825 -3.33 1.78 -3.28
CA SER A 825 -2.54 0.88 -4.14
C SER A 825 -1.45 0.14 -3.37
N PHE A 826 -0.99 -1.01 -3.87
CA PHE A 826 0.19 -1.72 -3.38
C PHE A 826 1.42 -1.53 -4.27
N ARG A 827 1.21 -1.23 -5.56
CA ARG A 827 2.21 -1.10 -6.62
C ARG A 827 3.02 -2.39 -6.80
N PRO A 828 2.38 -3.51 -7.15
CA PRO A 828 3.00 -4.84 -7.13
C PRO A 828 4.21 -4.98 -8.07
N ASN A 829 4.24 -4.22 -9.15
CA ASN A 829 5.28 -4.29 -10.18
C ASN A 829 6.46 -3.34 -9.95
N ASP A 830 6.35 -2.40 -9.01
CA ASP A 830 7.44 -1.50 -8.65
C ASP A 830 8.58 -2.28 -7.98
N LYS A 831 9.82 -1.83 -8.20
CA LYS A 831 10.98 -2.37 -7.47
C LYS A 831 10.91 -1.92 -6.01
N ILE A 832 11.22 -2.85 -5.10
CA ILE A 832 11.18 -2.56 -3.66
C ILE A 832 12.53 -2.02 -3.18
N THR A 833 12.50 -0.93 -2.40
CA THR A 833 13.71 -0.39 -1.76
C THR A 833 14.12 -1.22 -0.55
N ARG A 834 15.38 -1.11 -0.13
CA ARG A 834 15.92 -1.82 1.03
C ARG A 834 15.21 -1.42 2.33
N GLU A 835 14.85 -0.15 2.52
CA GLU A 835 14.08 0.29 3.69
C GLU A 835 12.65 -0.30 3.73
N GLN A 836 11.98 -0.38 2.58
CA GLN A 836 10.67 -1.04 2.47
C GLN A 836 10.76 -2.53 2.78
N ALA A 837 11.79 -3.21 2.28
CA ALA A 837 12.04 -4.61 2.58
C ALA A 837 12.30 -4.83 4.08
N MET A 838 13.09 -3.97 4.72
CA MET A 838 13.38 -4.04 6.15
C MET A 838 12.14 -3.84 7.02
N GLU A 839 11.23 -2.96 6.63
CA GLU A 839 9.96 -2.77 7.35
C GLU A 839 9.05 -4.01 7.29
N ILE A 840 8.96 -4.65 6.12
CA ILE A 840 8.19 -5.90 5.98
C ILE A 840 8.84 -7.03 6.80
N ILE A 841 10.17 -7.07 6.85
CA ILE A 841 10.91 -8.05 7.64
C ILE A 841 10.73 -7.81 9.14
N SER A 842 10.70 -6.58 9.63
CA SER A 842 10.37 -6.33 11.05
C SER A 842 8.95 -6.81 11.39
N ASN A 843 7.98 -6.63 10.50
CA ASN A 843 6.64 -7.22 10.71
C ASN A 843 6.69 -8.76 10.74
N ALA A 844 7.50 -9.38 9.88
CA ALA A 844 7.71 -10.83 9.90
C ALA A 844 8.41 -11.30 11.19
N MET A 845 9.32 -10.50 11.75
CA MET A 845 9.97 -10.81 13.04
C MET A 845 8.97 -10.94 14.18
N ARG A 846 7.89 -10.13 14.19
CA ARG A 846 6.80 -10.24 15.15
C ARG A 846 6.10 -11.60 15.07
N ILE A 847 5.75 -12.05 13.86
CA ILE A 847 5.10 -13.35 13.63
C ILE A 847 6.01 -14.51 14.08
N THR A 848 7.31 -14.42 13.79
CA THR A 848 8.28 -15.44 14.20
C THR A 848 8.63 -15.40 15.70
N GLY A 849 8.12 -14.42 16.45
CA GLY A 849 8.43 -14.23 17.87
C GLY A 849 9.89 -13.83 18.14
N LEU A 850 10.58 -13.26 17.15
CA LEU A 850 11.96 -12.80 17.30
C LEU A 850 12.04 -11.44 18.00
N GLU A 851 11.09 -10.55 17.72
CA GLU A 851 11.04 -9.18 18.29
C GLU A 851 10.82 -9.18 19.81
N THR A 852 10.09 -10.17 20.34
CA THR A 852 9.81 -10.29 21.79
C THR A 852 11.00 -10.78 22.61
N LYS A 853 12.09 -11.24 21.97
CA LYS A 853 13.26 -11.84 22.63
C LYS A 853 14.40 -10.87 22.96
N GLY A 854 14.23 -9.56 22.76
CA GLY A 854 15.26 -8.60 23.15
C GLY A 854 14.95 -7.12 22.93
N SER A 855 14.86 -6.40 24.04
CA SER A 855 15.13 -4.97 24.26
C SER A 855 14.08 -3.91 23.89
N THR A 856 13.93 -2.95 24.82
CA THR A 856 13.58 -1.55 24.54
C THR A 856 14.68 -0.97 23.65
N LEU A 857 14.36 -0.72 22.39
CA LEU A 857 15.34 -0.43 21.36
C LEU A 857 15.64 1.07 21.28
N ASP A 858 16.92 1.41 21.26
CA ASP A 858 17.41 2.73 20.84
C ASP A 858 17.83 2.63 19.37
N SER A 859 16.91 3.01 18.48
CA SER A 859 17.12 2.98 17.03
C SER A 859 18.35 3.78 16.59
N ASP A 860 18.73 4.82 17.34
CA ASP A 860 19.89 5.64 16.99
C ASP A 860 21.23 4.92 17.27
N SER A 861 21.27 4.04 18.27
CA SER A 861 22.46 3.25 18.58
C SER A 861 22.72 2.17 17.53
N ALA A 862 21.68 1.44 17.11
CA ALA A 862 21.78 0.38 16.10
C ALA A 862 22.21 0.94 14.73
N LEU A 863 21.77 2.15 14.39
CA LEU A 863 22.05 2.79 13.09
C LEU A 863 23.31 3.66 13.10
N ARG A 864 23.91 3.90 14.28
CA ARG A 864 25.12 4.72 14.43
C ARG A 864 26.28 4.36 13.49
N PRO A 865 26.54 3.08 13.14
CA PRO A 865 27.64 2.72 12.25
C PRO A 865 27.47 3.21 10.79
N PHE A 866 26.24 3.52 10.36
CA PHE A 866 25.94 3.83 8.96
C PHE A 866 25.93 5.34 8.72
N ALA A 867 26.69 5.79 7.73
CA ALA A 867 26.83 7.20 7.38
C ALA A 867 25.58 7.77 6.70
N ASP A 868 24.85 6.91 5.99
CA ASP A 868 23.63 7.19 5.23
C ASP A 868 22.34 7.00 6.05
N LYS A 869 22.44 6.87 7.38
CA LYS A 869 21.29 6.67 8.26
C LYS A 869 20.24 7.78 8.18
N GLU A 870 20.63 9.00 7.81
CA GLU A 870 19.71 10.14 7.66
C GLU A 870 18.90 10.08 6.35
N GLU A 871 19.26 9.18 5.43
CA GLU A 871 18.46 8.89 4.24
C GLU A 871 17.28 7.94 4.51
N ILE A 872 17.25 7.32 5.69
CA ILE A 872 16.17 6.42 6.10
C ILE A 872 14.92 7.25 6.36
N SER A 873 13.84 6.91 5.66
CA SER A 873 12.54 7.54 5.89
C SER A 873 12.10 7.38 7.34
N HIS A 874 11.48 8.42 7.92
CA HIS A 874 11.06 8.40 9.32
C HIS A 874 10.15 7.20 9.66
N TRP A 875 9.25 6.83 8.74
CA TRP A 875 8.35 5.69 8.89
C TRP A 875 9.08 4.34 8.93
N ALA A 876 10.25 4.21 8.30
CA ALA A 876 11.02 2.96 8.20
C ALA A 876 12.09 2.83 9.30
N LYS A 877 12.38 3.91 10.04
CA LYS A 877 13.53 3.99 10.94
C LYS A 877 13.53 2.88 12.00
N ASN A 878 12.37 2.53 12.54
CA ASN A 878 12.26 1.44 13.50
C ASN A 878 12.50 0.08 12.86
N GLY A 879 11.77 -0.27 11.79
CA GLY A 879 11.94 -1.58 11.13
C GLY A 879 13.35 -1.83 10.62
N VAL A 880 14.00 -0.76 10.11
CA VAL A 880 15.40 -0.78 9.71
C VAL A 880 16.34 -1.05 10.89
N ALA A 881 16.20 -0.32 12.00
CA ALA A 881 17.03 -0.52 13.20
C ALA A 881 16.90 -1.93 13.77
N VAL A 882 15.66 -2.44 13.88
CA VAL A 882 15.37 -3.77 14.42
C VAL A 882 15.93 -4.88 13.53
N SER A 883 15.77 -4.75 12.21
CA SER A 883 16.30 -5.72 11.23
C SER A 883 17.83 -5.83 11.27
N VAL A 884 18.52 -4.69 11.43
CA VAL A 884 19.99 -4.64 11.54
C VAL A 884 20.46 -5.19 12.88
N GLN A 885 19.83 -4.80 13.99
CA GLN A 885 20.21 -5.24 15.32
C GLN A 885 20.01 -6.75 15.53
N ALA A 886 18.95 -7.32 14.95
CA ALA A 886 18.73 -8.77 14.95
C ALA A 886 19.75 -9.52 14.07
N GLY A 887 20.56 -8.80 13.29
CA GLY A 887 21.53 -9.37 12.36
C GLY A 887 20.88 -10.10 11.18
N ILE A 888 19.63 -9.76 10.85
CA ILE A 888 18.94 -10.28 9.67
C ILE A 888 19.45 -9.55 8.44
N VAL A 889 19.51 -8.22 8.52
CA VAL A 889 20.01 -7.35 7.45
C VAL A 889 21.36 -6.78 7.84
N SER A 890 22.29 -6.77 6.89
CA SER A 890 23.58 -6.09 7.00
C SER A 890 23.66 -4.96 5.97
N GLY A 891 24.51 -3.96 6.25
CA GLY A 891 24.88 -2.96 5.26
C GLY A 891 25.56 -3.59 4.04
N ARG A 892 25.54 -2.87 2.92
CA ARG A 892 26.30 -3.25 1.71
C ARG A 892 27.80 -3.05 1.92
N SER A 893 28.16 -2.19 2.87
CA SER A 893 29.50 -2.08 3.41
C SER A 893 29.43 -1.93 4.94
N VAL A 894 30.58 -1.75 5.59
CA VAL A 894 30.65 -1.54 7.05
C VAL A 894 30.03 -0.21 7.50
N ASN A 895 29.86 0.76 6.59
CA ASN A 895 29.36 2.11 6.89
C ASN A 895 28.21 2.57 5.98
N GLU A 896 27.67 1.70 5.13
CA GLU A 896 26.61 2.03 4.17
C GLU A 896 25.49 0.98 4.22
N LEU A 897 24.27 1.45 4.48
CA LEU A 897 23.07 0.62 4.50
C LEU A 897 22.34 0.60 3.15
N ALA A 898 22.45 1.68 2.37
CA ALA A 898 21.78 1.99 1.12
C ALA A 898 20.25 1.87 1.20
N PRO A 899 19.55 2.61 2.10
CA PRO A 899 18.12 2.42 2.37
C PRO A 899 17.23 2.63 1.14
N ASN A 900 17.56 3.60 0.30
CA ASN A 900 16.79 3.97 -0.89
C ASN A 900 17.13 3.13 -2.14
N SER A 901 18.16 2.27 -2.07
CA SER A 901 18.51 1.37 -3.18
C SER A 901 17.53 0.22 -3.31
N PHE A 902 17.32 -0.28 -4.52
CA PHE A 902 16.55 -1.50 -4.74
C PHE A 902 17.30 -2.73 -4.24
N ILE A 903 16.54 -3.73 -3.80
CA ILE A 903 17.07 -4.98 -3.25
C ILE A 903 17.11 -6.09 -4.31
N THR A 904 18.23 -6.81 -4.35
CA THR A 904 18.47 -7.92 -5.27
C THR A 904 17.87 -9.23 -4.75
N ARG A 905 17.61 -10.17 -5.66
CA ARG A 905 17.12 -11.53 -5.29
C ARG A 905 18.07 -12.27 -4.35
N ALA A 906 19.39 -12.13 -4.53
CA ALA A 906 20.39 -12.71 -3.65
C ALA A 906 20.33 -12.16 -2.22
N GLU A 907 20.19 -10.84 -2.07
CA GLU A 907 20.02 -10.20 -0.76
C GLU A 907 18.76 -10.72 -0.06
N VAL A 908 17.64 -10.85 -0.79
CA VAL A 908 16.38 -11.38 -0.24
C VAL A 908 16.52 -12.82 0.26
N SER A 909 17.17 -13.71 -0.51
CA SER A 909 17.41 -15.09 -0.08
C SER A 909 18.13 -15.17 1.27
N MET A 910 19.16 -14.32 1.45
CA MET A 910 19.91 -14.29 2.71
C MET A 910 19.11 -13.70 3.86
N ILE A 911 18.32 -12.66 3.61
CA ILE A 911 17.46 -12.05 4.63
C ILE A 911 16.43 -13.05 5.14
N ILE A 912 15.75 -13.78 4.26
CA ILE A 912 14.73 -14.76 4.65
C ILE A 912 15.35 -15.96 5.36
N GLN A 913 16.48 -16.48 4.86
CA GLN A 913 17.22 -17.54 5.53
C GLN A 913 17.62 -17.12 6.96
N ARG A 914 18.20 -15.93 7.12
CA ARG A 914 18.61 -15.40 8.42
C ARG A 914 17.41 -15.17 9.34
N LEU A 915 16.30 -14.63 8.83
CA LEU A 915 15.08 -14.48 9.62
C LEU A 915 14.66 -15.85 10.20
N LEU A 916 14.53 -16.87 9.36
CA LEU A 916 14.11 -18.20 9.81
C LEU A 916 15.13 -18.85 10.77
N GLN A 917 16.44 -18.69 10.54
CA GLN A 917 17.49 -19.21 11.42
C GLN A 917 17.53 -18.51 12.77
N LYS A 918 17.52 -17.17 12.78
CA LYS A 918 17.56 -16.34 14.00
C LYS A 918 16.31 -16.54 14.84
N SER A 919 15.16 -16.79 14.20
CA SER A 919 13.92 -17.17 14.88
C SER A 919 13.89 -18.62 15.36
N ASN A 920 14.95 -19.40 15.15
CA ASN A 920 15.05 -20.83 15.47
C ASN A 920 14.01 -21.72 14.77
N LEU A 921 13.55 -21.32 13.59
CA LEU A 921 12.54 -22.04 12.81
C LEU A 921 13.16 -23.00 11.79
N ILE A 922 14.41 -22.77 11.39
CA ILE A 922 15.24 -23.69 10.60
C ILE A 922 16.62 -23.85 11.26
N ASN A 923 17.46 -24.75 10.72
CA ASN A 923 18.81 -25.04 11.25
C ASN A 923 19.85 -23.99 10.90
#